data_AF-A0A2V7P9B3-F1
#
_entry.id   AF-A0A2V7P9B3-F1
#
_cell.length_a   1.000
_cell.length_b   1.000
_cell.length_c   1.000
_cell.angle_alpha   90.00
_cell.angle_beta   90.00
_cell.angle_gamma   90.00
#
_symmetry.space_group_name_H-M   'P 1'
#
loop_
_entity.id
_entity.type
_entity.pdbx_description
1 polymer ?
#
loop_
_entity_poly.entity_id
_entity_poly.type
_entity_poly.pdbx_seq_one_letter_code
_entity_poly.pdbx_strand_id
1 'polypeptide(L)'
;MASRSLVYIAVLSILGLPAAGRAQQAPPHASVARVRREIPGFDFRKDGVWRRQARAVRALRKRLLSRQNFGALNAPMAGAGAPLATGAAVSGVLKVPVILFKFKNTPSSQLRTTAAYNDVLFGSTPPSGRPYTFRSYYEQLSNGLLSVQGQSYGYAALDSNEVTYAGAPGSCHENPYGTTNCNGLFSDDAVSRMQLGLVEALRKIDNLVDWRQYDSDGDGIVDLVVFIHPPQGGECGGVTNNHLWAHRYVLTAGAYATHSRDALGRRIVVSDYTLQSGVGGEDGCDSTQIMPIGTVAHETGHGFGLPDLYDTSNQSEGVGEFSLMGSGNYTSPLSPSRMDAWSLSELGWVTVVPLSANDTYSFGAAPTSDTAFYIPVVGANPRGEYFLLENRQAVQSDSAMIHFHCQVWFHTAFPPPCGGGLLIYHVDSEQITNFLPANQVDSGPLHGLEVVQADAFGNLDANPTSSCSSTPVSNCSDRGDAGDHYPGLTSNTAFTATSTPAALRNADGTAAALAIDQITQVVPNGTMQFHLVFPVWVVRATDTAAVIEFDGTPYHVFRGVLTPNSMHSVSVADTQFTNANRTRQVFTSWSPPEPRSFTYAASAAPETLTVTLARSHRVIYTTTNGGKITGSVPSDTLVAEGTAVTLTAIDTSATRTFLGWAGDTISKNASVTLPMGRPYTVRAVFLETFTTAEIVAQLLNGSSALTAAQLGDLDQLGNGNGGFDLGDFLAWVQATGAPPPLTAEQRTLVRPVQRKGASR
;
A
#
# COMPACT_ATOMS: atom_id res chain seq x y z
N MET A 1 20.33 44.63 5.12
CA MET A 1 19.13 44.44 5.96
C MET A 1 18.00 44.03 5.00
N ALA A 2 17.33 42.90 5.05
CA ALA A 2 17.20 41.86 6.05
C ALA A 2 17.14 40.47 5.36
N SER A 3 17.63 39.45 6.08
CA SER A 3 17.71 38.05 5.68
C SER A 3 16.33 37.39 5.66
N ARG A 4 16.07 36.52 4.66
CA ARG A 4 14.92 35.61 4.62
C ARG A 4 15.32 34.26 5.18
N SER A 5 14.60 33.82 6.20
CA SER A 5 14.82 32.61 6.98
C SER A 5 14.66 31.33 6.16
N LEU A 6 15.70 30.47 6.19
CA LEU A 6 15.59 29.04 5.88
C LEU A 6 14.82 28.36 7.03
N VAL A 7 13.81 27.56 6.68
CA VAL A 7 13.13 26.67 7.62
C VAL A 7 13.81 25.31 7.54
N TYR A 8 14.62 24.98 8.54
CA TYR A 8 15.10 23.61 8.80
C TYR A 8 14.05 22.87 9.63
N ILE A 9 13.42 21.84 9.07
CA ILE A 9 12.68 20.85 9.87
C ILE A 9 13.67 19.73 10.21
N ALA A 10 14.36 19.88 11.33
CA ALA A 10 15.09 18.79 11.97
C ALA A 10 14.16 18.13 12.98
N VAL A 11 13.70 16.91 12.68
CA VAL A 11 13.04 16.07 13.68
C VAL A 11 14.13 15.53 14.61
N LEU A 12 14.30 16.19 15.75
CA LEU A 12 15.20 15.79 16.82
C LEU A 12 14.50 14.77 17.72
N SER A 13 14.78 13.49 17.49
CA SER A 13 14.38 12.39 18.36
C SER A 13 15.27 12.38 19.61
N ILE A 14 14.70 12.70 20.78
CA ILE A 14 15.43 12.63 22.07
C ILE A 14 15.32 11.21 22.66
N LEU A 15 16.42 10.48 22.50
CA LEU A 15 17.06 9.51 23.41
C LEU A 15 16.21 8.59 24.32
N GLY A 16 16.09 7.34 23.90
CA GLY A 16 16.30 6.16 24.75
C GLY A 16 17.65 5.51 24.42
N LEU A 17 18.42 5.16 25.46
CA LEU A 17 19.83 4.69 25.48
C LEU A 17 20.15 3.44 24.61
N PRO A 18 21.44 3.16 24.33
CA PRO A 18 22.03 3.18 23.00
C PRO A 18 21.83 1.88 22.20
N ALA A 19 21.55 2.02 20.90
CA ALA A 19 21.94 1.03 19.90
C ALA A 19 23.47 1.07 19.70
N ALA A 20 24.24 0.82 20.77
CA ALA A 20 25.68 0.65 20.69
C ALA A 20 25.97 -0.75 20.14
N GLY A 21 26.43 -0.80 18.89
CA GLY A 21 27.15 -1.92 18.29
C GLY A 21 26.64 -3.32 18.62
N ARG A 22 25.53 -3.74 18.01
CA ARG A 22 25.29 -5.19 17.89
C ARG A 22 26.40 -5.77 17.03
N ALA A 23 27.02 -6.86 17.51
CA ALA A 23 28.20 -7.47 16.87
C ALA A 23 27.91 -7.78 15.40
N GLN A 24 28.78 -7.28 14.52
CA GLN A 24 28.76 -7.60 13.09
C GLN A 24 29.24 -9.04 12.92
N GLN A 25 28.46 -9.84 12.20
CA GLN A 25 28.79 -11.23 11.92
C GLN A 25 29.59 -11.31 10.61
N ALA A 26 30.66 -12.11 10.59
CA ALA A 26 31.29 -12.51 9.35
C ALA A 26 30.36 -13.49 8.61
N PRO A 27 30.20 -13.40 7.29
CA PRO A 27 29.21 -14.20 6.57
C PRO A 27 29.67 -15.65 6.39
N PRO A 28 28.72 -16.58 6.16
CA PRO A 28 29.03 -17.95 5.82
C PRO A 28 29.79 -18.06 4.48
N HIS A 29 30.65 -19.09 4.37
CA HIS A 29 31.34 -19.42 3.13
C HIS A 29 30.34 -19.76 2.01
N ALA A 30 30.56 -19.22 0.81
CA ALA A 30 29.73 -19.38 -0.40
C ALA A 30 29.60 -20.83 -0.95
N SER A 31 30.00 -21.86 -0.20
CA SER A 31 30.21 -23.22 -0.70
C SER A 31 28.99 -24.15 -0.62
N VAL A 32 27.84 -23.71 -0.08
CA VAL A 32 26.64 -24.55 0.00
C VAL A 32 25.64 -24.10 -1.05
N ALA A 33 25.22 -25.00 -1.94
CA ALA A 33 24.13 -24.77 -2.88
C ALA A 33 22.84 -24.52 -2.09
N ARG A 34 22.48 -23.24 -1.91
CA ARG A 34 21.32 -22.82 -1.14
C ARG A 34 20.09 -22.98 -2.01
N VAL A 35 19.35 -24.07 -1.85
CA VAL A 35 18.13 -24.26 -2.64
C VAL A 35 17.09 -23.25 -2.18
N ARG A 36 16.78 -22.35 -3.10
CA ARG A 36 15.62 -21.49 -3.04
C ARG A 36 14.45 -22.31 -3.54
N ARG A 37 13.48 -22.57 -2.68
CA ARG A 37 12.33 -23.35 -3.09
C ARG A 37 11.16 -23.12 -2.15
N GLU A 38 10.18 -22.39 -2.66
CA GLU A 38 8.80 -22.64 -2.26
C GLU A 38 8.49 -24.10 -2.59
N ILE A 39 7.92 -24.84 -1.63
CA ILE A 39 7.37 -26.16 -1.92
C ILE A 39 5.96 -25.93 -2.49
N PRO A 40 5.70 -26.17 -3.78
CA PRO A 40 4.43 -25.79 -4.37
C PRO A 40 3.25 -26.45 -3.67
N GLY A 41 2.23 -25.67 -3.32
CA GLY A 41 1.05 -26.14 -2.62
C GLY A 41 1.20 -26.28 -1.10
N PHE A 42 2.38 -25.96 -0.54
CA PHE A 42 2.61 -25.93 0.90
C PHE A 42 2.50 -24.50 1.40
N ASP A 43 1.37 -24.21 2.04
CA ASP A 43 1.14 -22.91 2.65
C ASP A 43 0.28 -23.05 3.91
N PHE A 44 0.29 -22.00 4.73
CA PHE A 44 -0.70 -21.87 5.80
C PHE A 44 -2.10 -21.77 5.22
N ARG A 45 -3.11 -22.03 6.06
CA ARG A 45 -4.50 -21.72 5.74
C ARG A 45 -4.61 -20.27 5.30
N LYS A 46 -5.59 -19.98 4.45
CA LYS A 46 -5.88 -18.62 3.96
C LYS A 46 -5.99 -17.60 5.10
N ASP A 47 -6.62 -18.01 6.20
CA ASP A 47 -6.83 -17.17 7.39
C ASP A 47 -5.99 -17.63 8.58
N GLY A 48 -5.00 -18.51 8.37
CA GLY A 48 -4.13 -19.05 9.41
C GLY A 48 -3.12 -18.03 9.92
N VAL A 49 -2.55 -18.33 11.09
CA VAL A 49 -1.67 -17.41 11.83
C VAL A 49 -2.35 -16.05 11.97
N TRP A 50 -1.72 -14.95 11.54
CA TRP A 50 -2.27 -13.60 11.65
C TRP A 50 -2.63 -12.99 10.28
N ARG A 51 -2.85 -13.84 9.26
CA ARG A 51 -3.15 -13.40 7.90
C ARG A 51 -4.42 -12.56 7.83
N ARG A 52 -5.43 -12.86 8.65
CA ARG A 52 -6.69 -12.10 8.70
C ARG A 52 -6.48 -10.68 9.21
N GLN A 53 -5.73 -10.52 10.30
CA GLN A 53 -5.38 -9.24 10.92
C GLN A 53 -4.50 -8.42 9.98
N ALA A 54 -3.46 -9.05 9.43
CA ALA A 54 -2.54 -8.40 8.52
C ALA A 54 -3.21 -7.95 7.21
N ARG A 55 -4.16 -8.74 6.66
CA ARG A 55 -4.99 -8.26 5.52
C ARG A 55 -5.84 -7.06 5.88
N ALA A 56 -6.40 -6.99 7.09
CA ALA A 56 -7.16 -5.82 7.53
C ALA A 56 -6.26 -4.57 7.61
N VAL A 57 -5.03 -4.73 8.11
CA VAL A 57 -3.99 -3.68 8.10
C VAL A 57 -3.67 -3.24 6.67
N ARG A 58 -3.30 -4.17 5.77
CA ARG A 58 -3.01 -3.86 4.36
C ARG A 58 -4.16 -3.13 3.68
N ALA A 59 -5.39 -3.59 3.88
CA ALA A 59 -6.58 -2.96 3.30
C ALA A 59 -6.79 -1.51 3.81
N LEU A 60 -6.59 -1.27 5.11
CA LEU A 60 -6.63 0.07 5.69
C LEU A 60 -5.52 0.95 5.09
N ARG A 61 -4.29 0.44 5.03
CA ARG A 61 -3.13 1.16 4.50
C ARG A 61 -3.31 1.52 3.03
N LYS A 62 -3.76 0.59 2.18
CA LYS A 62 -4.10 0.85 0.78
C LYS A 62 -5.14 1.97 0.62
N ARG A 63 -6.16 2.00 1.50
CA ARG A 63 -7.15 3.10 1.54
C ARG A 63 -6.56 4.43 2.00
N LEU A 64 -5.59 4.42 2.92
CA LEU A 64 -4.92 5.64 3.37
C LEU A 64 -3.98 6.19 2.29
N LEU A 65 -3.22 5.31 1.60
CA LEU A 65 -2.38 5.67 0.45
C LEU A 65 -3.21 6.26 -0.70
N SER A 66 -4.35 5.65 -1.05
CA SER A 66 -5.21 6.16 -2.13
C SER A 66 -5.82 7.53 -1.84
N ARG A 67 -5.87 7.93 -0.56
CA ARG A 67 -6.31 9.26 -0.10
C ARG A 67 -5.15 10.19 0.24
N GLN A 68 -3.90 9.75 -0.01
CA GLN A 68 -2.67 10.46 0.34
C GLN A 68 -2.61 10.86 1.82
N ASN A 69 -3.23 10.07 2.71
CA ASN A 69 -3.25 10.34 4.14
C ASN A 69 -2.08 9.65 4.85
N PHE A 70 -0.88 10.14 4.59
CA PHE A 70 0.36 9.60 5.15
C PHE A 70 0.48 9.79 6.66
N GLY A 71 -0.15 10.84 7.22
CA GLY A 71 -0.21 11.05 8.67
C GLY A 71 -0.89 9.89 9.40
N ALA A 72 -2.07 9.46 8.93
CA ALA A 72 -2.75 8.30 9.50
C ALA A 72 -2.04 6.97 9.17
N LEU A 73 -1.39 6.89 8.00
CA LEU A 73 -0.63 5.72 7.59
C LEU A 73 0.59 5.47 8.51
N ASN A 74 1.28 6.54 8.89
CA ASN A 74 2.50 6.50 9.71
C ASN A 74 2.24 6.63 11.22
N ALA A 75 0.99 6.87 11.63
CA ALA A 75 0.63 7.05 13.04
C ALA A 75 1.14 5.93 13.97
N PRO A 76 1.13 4.64 13.58
CA PRO A 76 1.69 3.58 14.44
C PRO A 76 3.20 3.72 14.71
N MET A 77 3.97 4.18 13.72
CA MET A 77 5.43 4.38 13.86
C MET A 77 5.77 5.61 14.71
N ALA A 78 4.83 6.54 14.88
CA ALA A 78 5.01 7.74 15.70
C ALA A 78 4.71 7.49 17.20
N GLY A 79 4.04 6.40 17.56
CA GLY A 79 3.62 6.11 18.92
C GLY A 79 4.11 4.74 19.41
N ALA A 80 5.19 4.72 20.19
CA ALA A 80 5.64 3.49 20.85
C ALA A 80 4.55 2.95 21.80
N GLY A 81 4.10 1.71 21.58
CA GLY A 81 3.22 0.98 22.51
C GLY A 81 1.71 1.17 22.36
N ALA A 82 1.19 1.51 21.18
CA ALA A 82 -0.26 1.55 20.97
C ALA A 82 -0.91 0.14 21.10
N PRO A 83 -2.00 -0.01 21.86
CA PRO A 83 -2.66 -1.30 22.05
C PRO A 83 -3.32 -1.82 20.78
N LEU A 84 -3.39 -3.16 20.67
CA LEU A 84 -4.09 -3.92 19.64
C LEU A 84 -5.60 -3.59 19.63
N ALA A 85 -6.00 -2.60 18.83
CA ALA A 85 -7.32 -2.48 18.20
C ALA A 85 -7.31 -1.32 17.19
N THR A 86 -7.52 -1.62 15.90
CA THR A 86 -7.72 -0.67 14.79
C THR A 86 -6.55 0.30 14.52
N GLY A 87 -5.36 -0.25 14.27
CA GLY A 87 -4.19 0.49 13.80
C GLY A 87 -3.85 0.21 12.34
N ALA A 88 -3.10 1.12 11.71
CA ALA A 88 -2.52 0.92 10.37
C ALA A 88 -1.21 0.08 10.42
N ALA A 89 -1.07 -0.80 11.41
CA ALA A 89 0.10 -1.68 11.58
C ALA A 89 -0.28 -3.01 12.24
N VAL A 90 0.47 -4.07 11.91
CA VAL A 90 0.45 -5.35 12.63
C VAL A 90 1.23 -5.16 13.93
N SER A 91 0.62 -5.44 15.08
CA SER A 91 1.26 -5.23 16.38
C SER A 91 0.81 -6.28 17.40
N GLY A 92 1.54 -6.37 18.52
CA GLY A 92 1.22 -7.26 19.64
C GLY A 92 2.30 -8.28 19.96
N VAL A 93 1.88 -9.37 20.60
CA VAL A 93 2.76 -10.47 20.98
C VAL A 93 2.29 -11.74 20.28
N LEU A 94 3.05 -12.22 19.29
CA LEU A 94 2.82 -13.53 18.69
C LEU A 94 3.44 -14.59 19.61
N LYS A 95 2.60 -15.44 20.21
CA LYS A 95 3.06 -16.54 21.06
C LYS A 95 3.19 -17.82 20.25
N VAL A 96 4.35 -18.47 20.32
CA VAL A 96 4.69 -19.64 19.50
C VAL A 96 5.14 -20.81 20.40
N PRO A 97 4.43 -21.95 20.43
CA PRO A 97 4.96 -23.17 21.01
C PRO A 97 5.92 -23.84 20.03
N VAL A 98 7.09 -24.19 20.53
CA VAL A 98 8.09 -24.98 19.79
C VAL A 98 8.02 -26.42 20.26
N ILE A 99 7.69 -27.35 19.37
CA ILE A 99 7.57 -28.77 19.68
C ILE A 99 8.80 -29.51 19.17
N LEU A 100 9.68 -29.86 20.10
CA LEU A 100 10.81 -30.73 19.83
C LEU A 100 10.32 -32.18 19.79
N PHE A 101 10.61 -32.90 18.71
CA PHE A 101 10.34 -34.33 18.61
C PHE A 101 11.62 -35.06 18.19
N LYS A 102 11.68 -36.37 18.45
CA LYS A 102 12.80 -37.21 18.03
C LYS A 102 12.29 -38.52 17.47
N PHE A 103 13.03 -39.12 16.57
CA PHE A 103 12.75 -40.44 16.04
C PHE A 103 13.25 -41.52 17.01
N LYS A 104 12.73 -42.74 16.87
CA LYS A 104 13.16 -43.88 17.69
C LYS A 104 14.67 -44.14 17.61
N ASN A 105 15.27 -43.91 16.44
CA ASN A 105 16.69 -44.10 16.17
C ASN A 105 17.52 -42.81 16.31
N THR A 106 16.98 -41.70 16.84
CA THR A 106 17.77 -40.48 17.02
C THR A 106 18.83 -40.66 18.11
N PRO A 107 20.14 -40.52 17.80
CA PRO A 107 21.21 -40.57 18.78
C PRO A 107 21.07 -39.48 19.85
N SER A 108 21.41 -39.79 21.10
CA SER A 108 21.37 -38.81 22.19
C SER A 108 22.32 -37.64 21.98
N SER A 109 23.42 -37.84 21.24
CA SER A 109 24.40 -36.80 20.88
C SER A 109 23.83 -35.71 19.97
N GLN A 110 22.71 -35.96 19.28
CA GLN A 110 22.05 -34.99 18.42
C GLN A 110 21.02 -34.12 19.17
N LEU A 111 20.70 -34.45 20.42
CA LEU A 111 19.66 -33.74 21.18
C LEU A 111 20.22 -32.47 21.83
N ARG A 112 19.49 -31.36 21.70
CA ARG A 112 19.74 -30.10 22.42
C ARG A 112 18.63 -29.86 23.44
N THR A 113 18.92 -29.08 24.47
CA THR A 113 17.93 -28.80 25.51
C THR A 113 16.87 -27.82 25.00
N THR A 114 15.64 -27.90 25.54
CA THR A 114 14.60 -26.91 25.29
C THR A 114 15.05 -25.49 25.67
N ALA A 115 15.87 -25.36 26.72
CA ALA A 115 16.49 -24.10 27.11
C ALA A 115 17.38 -23.52 25.99
N ALA A 116 18.21 -24.35 25.33
CA ALA A 116 19.06 -23.89 24.25
C ALA A 116 18.24 -23.32 23.06
N TYR A 117 17.12 -23.96 22.71
CA TYR A 117 16.19 -23.44 21.70
C TYR A 117 15.49 -22.16 22.17
N ASN A 118 15.06 -22.08 23.43
CA ASN A 118 14.46 -20.88 23.99
C ASN A 118 15.42 -19.69 23.98
N ASP A 119 16.70 -19.89 24.30
CA ASP A 119 17.72 -18.84 24.31
C ASP A 119 17.91 -18.23 22.91
N VAL A 120 17.84 -19.07 21.87
CA VAL A 120 17.98 -18.66 20.47
C VAL A 120 16.70 -18.06 19.87
N LEU A 121 15.53 -18.60 20.22
CA LEU A 121 14.28 -18.18 19.61
C LEU A 121 13.61 -17.03 20.38
N PHE A 122 13.57 -17.10 21.71
CA PHE A 122 12.71 -16.24 22.53
C PHE A 122 13.48 -15.37 23.54
N GLY A 123 14.80 -15.55 23.64
CA GLY A 123 15.65 -14.70 24.46
C GLY A 123 15.55 -13.22 24.06
N SER A 124 15.42 -12.33 25.04
CA SER A 124 15.46 -10.88 24.80
C SER A 124 16.87 -10.38 24.46
N THR A 125 17.88 -11.15 24.83
CA THR A 125 19.29 -10.89 24.54
C THR A 125 19.84 -12.05 23.72
N PRO A 126 20.42 -11.79 22.53
CA PRO A 126 21.07 -12.82 21.72
C PRO A 126 22.20 -13.52 22.48
N PRO A 127 22.33 -14.86 22.35
CA PRO A 127 23.48 -15.61 22.86
C PRO A 127 24.80 -15.13 22.22
N SER A 128 25.92 -15.38 22.90
CA SER A 128 27.26 -15.08 22.36
C SER A 128 27.47 -15.74 20.99
N GLY A 129 28.05 -15.00 20.04
CA GLY A 129 28.25 -15.45 18.67
C GLY A 129 27.00 -15.37 17.78
N ARG A 130 25.88 -14.83 18.29
CA ARG A 130 24.66 -14.59 17.52
C ARG A 130 24.24 -13.12 17.61
N PRO A 131 23.97 -12.45 16.48
CA PRO A 131 23.52 -11.06 16.50
C PRO A 131 22.04 -10.91 16.86
N TYR A 132 21.23 -11.96 16.61
CA TYR A 132 19.80 -11.95 16.84
C TYR A 132 19.27 -13.26 17.43
N THR A 133 18.26 -13.11 18.30
CA THR A 133 17.21 -14.12 18.49
C THR A 133 16.03 -13.86 17.55
N PHE A 134 15.20 -14.87 17.31
CA PHE A 134 13.97 -14.73 16.51
C PHE A 134 13.06 -13.61 17.06
N ARG A 135 12.93 -13.53 18.38
CA ARG A 135 12.27 -12.40 19.07
C ARG A 135 12.91 -11.05 18.76
N SER A 136 14.21 -10.89 19.05
CA SER A 136 14.88 -9.59 18.94
C SER A 136 14.95 -9.07 17.50
N TYR A 137 14.94 -9.97 16.52
CA TYR A 137 14.91 -9.65 15.10
C TYR A 137 13.56 -9.00 14.72
N TYR A 138 12.43 -9.59 15.11
CA TYR A 138 11.12 -9.00 14.85
C TYR A 138 10.85 -7.72 15.67
N GLU A 139 11.35 -7.65 16.90
CA GLU A 139 11.29 -6.42 17.69
C GLU A 139 12.08 -5.29 17.02
N GLN A 140 13.22 -5.59 16.38
CA GLN A 140 13.95 -4.62 15.58
C GLN A 140 13.18 -4.23 14.31
N LEU A 141 12.74 -5.19 13.50
CA LEU A 141 12.04 -4.92 12.23
C LEU A 141 10.78 -4.07 12.39
N SER A 142 10.07 -4.25 13.51
CA SER A 142 8.79 -3.60 13.78
C SER A 142 8.90 -2.38 14.70
N ASN A 143 10.12 -1.98 15.06
CA ASN A 143 10.37 -0.94 16.07
C ASN A 143 9.58 -1.18 17.38
N GLY A 144 9.53 -2.44 17.81
CA GLY A 144 8.83 -2.90 19.01
C GLY A 144 7.31 -3.01 18.89
N LEU A 145 6.70 -2.74 17.72
CA LEU A 145 5.27 -2.95 17.52
C LEU A 145 4.88 -4.42 17.63
N LEU A 146 5.75 -5.34 17.20
CA LEU A 146 5.60 -6.78 17.32
C LEU A 146 6.71 -7.37 18.20
N SER A 147 6.33 -8.27 19.11
CA SER A 147 7.25 -9.16 19.80
C SER A 147 6.85 -10.61 19.53
N VAL A 148 7.85 -11.48 19.35
CA VAL A 148 7.61 -12.93 19.30
C VAL A 148 8.05 -13.55 20.62
N GLN A 149 7.16 -14.31 21.25
CA GLN A 149 7.42 -14.96 22.52
C GLN A 149 7.01 -16.43 22.43
N GLY A 150 7.52 -17.27 23.32
CA GLY A 150 7.22 -18.69 23.22
C GLY A 150 7.96 -19.54 24.20
N GLN A 151 7.74 -20.84 24.06
CA GLN A 151 8.40 -21.86 24.87
C GLN A 151 8.56 -23.15 24.06
N SER A 152 9.70 -23.79 24.25
CA SER A 152 10.01 -25.10 23.70
C SER A 152 9.59 -26.22 24.64
N TYR A 153 8.93 -27.24 24.08
CA TYR A 153 8.44 -28.45 24.75
C TYR A 153 9.03 -29.68 24.07
N GLY A 154 9.30 -30.73 24.85
CA GLY A 154 9.77 -32.01 24.31
C GLY A 154 10.91 -32.64 25.11
N TYR A 155 11.59 -33.66 24.58
CA TYR A 155 11.34 -34.28 23.27
C TYR A 155 10.13 -35.23 23.27
N ALA A 156 9.22 -35.04 22.31
CA ALA A 156 8.25 -36.07 21.96
C ALA A 156 8.97 -37.22 21.23
N ALA A 157 9.18 -38.36 21.89
CA ALA A 157 9.84 -39.49 21.28
C ALA A 157 8.87 -40.26 20.39
N LEU A 158 9.01 -40.19 19.06
CA LEU A 158 8.16 -40.90 18.10
C LEU A 158 8.39 -42.41 18.14
N ASP A 159 7.36 -43.19 17.77
CA ASP A 159 7.34 -44.65 17.92
C ASP A 159 8.18 -45.39 16.87
N SER A 160 8.52 -44.74 15.74
CA SER A 160 9.25 -45.33 14.61
C SER A 160 10.56 -44.61 14.28
N ASN A 161 11.38 -45.24 13.43
CA ASN A 161 12.63 -44.66 12.94
C ASN A 161 12.33 -43.53 11.93
N GLU A 162 13.29 -42.64 11.73
CA GLU A 162 13.15 -41.46 10.85
C GLU A 162 12.63 -41.78 9.45
N VAL A 163 13.16 -42.84 8.81
CA VAL A 163 12.74 -43.24 7.45
C VAL A 163 11.25 -43.52 7.33
N THR A 164 10.58 -43.91 8.42
CA THR A 164 9.13 -44.12 8.45
C THR A 164 8.37 -42.80 8.26
N TYR A 165 8.93 -41.68 8.72
CA TYR A 165 8.29 -40.37 8.66
C TYR A 165 8.82 -39.53 7.48
N ALA A 166 10.11 -39.65 7.14
CA ALA A 166 10.70 -38.96 6.00
C ALA A 166 10.35 -39.60 4.65
N GLY A 167 9.92 -40.86 4.64
CA GLY A 167 9.71 -41.65 3.42
C GLY A 167 10.97 -42.42 3.02
N ALA A 168 10.78 -43.57 2.35
CA ALA A 168 11.88 -44.43 1.95
C ALA A 168 12.53 -43.91 0.65
N PRO A 169 13.87 -43.70 0.60
CA PRO A 169 14.51 -43.31 -0.63
C PRO A 169 14.20 -44.28 -1.77
N GLY A 170 13.92 -43.74 -2.95
CA GLY A 170 13.51 -44.51 -4.14
C GLY A 170 12.00 -44.57 -4.36
N SER A 171 11.17 -44.21 -3.38
CA SER A 171 9.72 -44.08 -3.54
C SER A 171 9.25 -42.65 -3.83
N CYS A 172 10.19 -41.71 -4.01
CA CYS A 172 9.91 -40.30 -4.25
C CYS A 172 10.60 -39.81 -5.52
N HIS A 173 10.01 -38.78 -6.12
CA HIS A 173 10.42 -38.21 -7.40
C HIS A 173 10.52 -36.69 -7.27
N GLU A 174 11.20 -36.01 -8.21
CA GLU A 174 11.22 -34.53 -8.30
C GLU A 174 11.92 -33.81 -7.12
N ASN A 175 12.77 -34.52 -6.38
CA ASN A 175 13.70 -33.87 -5.47
C ASN A 175 14.64 -32.94 -6.27
N PRO A 176 14.78 -31.65 -5.90
CA PRO A 176 15.51 -30.66 -6.70
C PRO A 176 17.01 -30.96 -6.82
N TYR A 177 17.56 -31.81 -5.94
CA TYR A 177 18.95 -32.26 -6.04
C TYR A 177 19.14 -33.46 -6.99
N GLY A 178 18.09 -33.89 -7.70
CA GLY A 178 18.13 -35.08 -8.56
C GLY A 178 18.34 -36.39 -7.79
N THR A 179 18.05 -36.39 -6.49
CA THR A 179 18.17 -37.58 -5.62
C THR A 179 16.85 -38.33 -5.51
N THR A 180 16.87 -39.52 -4.90
CA THR A 180 15.66 -40.29 -4.60
C THR A 180 15.15 -40.06 -3.17
N ASN A 181 15.71 -39.08 -2.46
CA ASN A 181 15.31 -38.75 -1.09
C ASN A 181 13.90 -38.16 -1.08
N CYS A 182 13.12 -38.61 -0.11
CA CYS A 182 11.75 -38.18 0.09
C CYS A 182 11.65 -36.91 0.95
N ASN A 183 12.54 -36.77 1.94
CA ASN A 183 12.62 -35.64 2.87
C ASN A 183 11.28 -35.20 3.51
N GLY A 184 10.28 -36.09 3.55
CA GLY A 184 8.91 -35.80 3.98
C GLY A 184 8.05 -34.98 3.00
N LEU A 185 8.52 -34.72 1.77
CA LEU A 185 7.87 -33.80 0.83
C LEU A 185 7.58 -34.39 -0.57
N PHE A 186 8.47 -35.23 -1.08
CA PHE A 186 8.52 -35.56 -2.52
C PHE A 186 7.61 -36.72 -2.95
N SER A 187 6.54 -36.98 -2.19
CA SER A 187 5.39 -37.80 -2.54
C SER A 187 4.24 -37.61 -1.53
N ASP A 188 2.99 -37.82 -1.94
CA ASP A 188 1.82 -37.73 -1.04
C ASP A 188 1.94 -38.66 0.18
N ASP A 189 2.53 -39.85 0.01
CA ASP A 189 2.77 -40.81 1.09
C ASP A 189 3.85 -40.29 2.06
N ALA A 190 4.93 -39.68 1.56
CA ALA A 190 5.95 -39.06 2.41
C ALA A 190 5.38 -37.90 3.23
N VAL A 191 4.56 -37.03 2.61
CA VAL A 191 3.87 -35.92 3.28
C VAL A 191 2.93 -36.44 4.36
N SER A 192 2.11 -37.44 4.02
CA SER A 192 1.17 -38.06 4.97
C SER A 192 1.90 -38.67 6.17
N ARG A 193 3.00 -39.40 5.93
CA ARG A 193 3.83 -39.99 6.99
C ARG A 193 4.47 -38.96 7.88
N MET A 194 5.03 -37.90 7.30
CA MET A 194 5.63 -36.80 8.05
C MET A 194 4.58 -36.15 8.97
N GLN A 195 3.39 -35.84 8.44
CA GLN A 195 2.32 -35.24 9.25
C GLN A 195 1.77 -36.18 10.34
N LEU A 196 1.70 -37.50 10.08
CA LEU A 196 1.39 -38.48 11.12
C LEU A 196 2.40 -38.42 12.27
N GLY A 197 3.68 -38.21 11.98
CA GLY A 197 4.72 -37.98 12.99
C GLY A 197 4.49 -36.70 13.80
N LEU A 198 4.11 -35.60 13.15
CA LEU A 198 3.80 -34.34 13.84
C LEU A 198 2.57 -34.48 14.76
N VAL A 199 1.51 -35.14 14.28
CA VAL A 199 0.32 -35.45 15.10
C VAL A 199 0.64 -36.38 16.25
N GLU A 200 1.52 -37.37 16.04
CA GLU A 200 2.01 -38.23 17.10
C GLU A 200 2.80 -37.43 18.16
N ALA A 201 3.64 -36.49 17.74
CA ALA A 201 4.37 -35.59 18.64
C ALA A 201 3.39 -34.75 19.49
N LEU A 202 2.39 -34.12 18.84
CA LEU A 202 1.34 -33.36 19.50
C LEU A 202 0.62 -34.20 20.58
N ARG A 203 0.22 -35.43 20.24
CA ARG A 203 -0.41 -36.34 21.20
C ARG A 203 0.43 -36.64 22.43
N LYS A 204 1.76 -36.72 22.28
CA LYS A 204 2.68 -37.03 23.39
C LYS A 204 2.91 -35.83 24.31
N ILE A 205 2.77 -34.61 23.80
CA ILE A 205 3.03 -33.38 24.55
C ILE A 205 1.76 -32.62 24.94
N ASP A 206 0.59 -32.99 24.42
CA ASP A 206 -0.66 -32.25 24.58
C ASP A 206 -0.94 -31.86 26.03
N ASN A 207 -0.85 -32.81 26.97
CA ASN A 207 -1.10 -32.57 28.40
C ASN A 207 -0.03 -31.71 29.12
N LEU A 208 1.06 -31.35 28.44
CA LEU A 208 2.15 -30.52 28.97
C LEU A 208 2.02 -29.04 28.57
N VAL A 209 1.14 -28.74 27.61
CA VAL A 209 1.04 -27.41 26.99
C VAL A 209 -0.32 -26.80 27.29
N ASP A 210 -0.36 -25.66 27.98
CA ASP A 210 -1.59 -24.86 28.02
C ASP A 210 -1.78 -24.16 26.67
N TRP A 211 -2.60 -24.74 25.78
CA TRP A 211 -2.75 -24.23 24.41
C TRP A 211 -3.54 -22.93 24.32
N ARG A 212 -4.27 -22.55 25.38
CA ARG A 212 -5.02 -21.28 25.44
C ARG A 212 -4.13 -20.06 25.29
N GLN A 213 -2.86 -20.19 25.62
CA GLN A 213 -1.91 -19.07 25.51
C GLN A 213 -1.43 -18.80 24.08
N TYR A 214 -1.69 -19.72 23.14
CA TYR A 214 -1.19 -19.65 21.76
C TYR A 214 -2.30 -19.40 20.73
N ASP A 215 -3.52 -19.09 21.19
CA ASP A 215 -4.66 -18.64 20.37
C ASP A 215 -4.92 -17.17 20.74
N SER A 216 -4.07 -16.28 20.23
CA SER A 216 -4.05 -14.87 20.67
C SER A 216 -5.21 -14.06 20.09
N ASP A 217 -5.80 -14.53 18.99
CA ASP A 217 -6.92 -13.87 18.33
C ASP A 217 -8.31 -14.45 18.68
N GLY A 218 -8.33 -15.56 19.42
CA GLY A 218 -9.53 -16.20 19.95
C GLY A 218 -10.35 -16.94 18.91
N ASP A 219 -9.75 -17.31 17.77
CA ASP A 219 -10.45 -18.05 16.71
C ASP A 219 -10.59 -19.55 17.02
N GLY A 220 -9.93 -20.03 18.08
CA GLY A 220 -9.96 -21.43 18.52
C GLY A 220 -8.86 -22.29 17.87
N ILE A 221 -7.93 -21.69 17.14
CA ILE A 221 -6.78 -22.34 16.53
C ILE A 221 -5.49 -21.73 17.10
N VAL A 222 -4.47 -22.56 17.31
CA VAL A 222 -3.14 -22.08 17.67
C VAL A 222 -2.57 -21.24 16.52
N ASP A 223 -2.16 -20.00 16.82
CA ASP A 223 -1.66 -19.01 15.86
C ASP A 223 -0.58 -19.62 14.96
N LEU A 224 0.51 -20.13 15.54
CA LEU A 224 1.61 -20.77 14.81
C LEU A 224 2.29 -21.80 15.70
N VAL A 225 2.54 -23.01 15.19
CA VAL A 225 3.38 -24.03 15.85
C VAL A 225 4.67 -24.23 15.07
N VAL A 226 5.80 -24.30 15.78
CA VAL A 226 7.10 -24.65 15.17
C VAL A 226 7.49 -26.05 15.62
N PHE A 227 7.61 -26.99 14.69
CA PHE A 227 8.15 -28.31 14.95
C PHE A 227 9.65 -28.33 14.66
N ILE A 228 10.43 -28.96 15.55
CA ILE A 228 11.88 -29.10 15.38
C ILE A 228 12.29 -30.57 15.49
N HIS A 229 12.95 -31.07 14.45
CA HIS A 229 13.64 -32.37 14.48
C HIS A 229 15.15 -32.21 14.71
N PRO A 230 15.86 -33.19 15.32
CA PRO A 230 17.28 -33.02 15.67
C PRO A 230 18.27 -33.04 14.49
N PRO A 231 18.11 -33.88 13.45
CA PRO A 231 19.04 -33.92 12.33
C PRO A 231 19.10 -32.61 11.52
N GLN A 232 20.20 -32.43 10.78
CA GLN A 232 20.33 -31.41 9.73
C GLN A 232 19.21 -31.54 8.70
N GLY A 233 18.70 -30.42 8.19
CA GLY A 233 17.58 -30.41 7.26
C GLY A 233 17.89 -31.01 5.88
N GLY A 234 16.85 -31.54 5.23
CA GLY A 234 16.92 -32.06 3.86
C GLY A 234 17.28 -31.01 2.81
N GLU A 235 17.01 -29.73 3.11
CA GLU A 235 17.36 -28.58 2.28
C GLU A 235 18.87 -28.32 2.15
N CYS A 236 19.70 -29.05 2.89
CA CYS A 236 21.15 -29.02 2.71
C CYS A 236 21.64 -29.98 1.60
N GLY A 237 20.73 -30.77 1.03
CA GLY A 237 21.02 -31.70 -0.07
C GLY A 237 21.94 -32.86 0.30
N GLY A 238 22.37 -33.60 -0.71
CA GLY A 238 23.24 -34.78 -0.59
C GLY A 238 22.50 -36.11 -0.73
N VAL A 239 23.15 -37.07 -1.40
CA VAL A 239 22.54 -38.37 -1.77
C VAL A 239 22.10 -39.22 -0.57
N THR A 240 22.67 -39.00 0.62
CA THR A 240 22.30 -39.71 1.85
C THR A 240 21.47 -38.88 2.83
N ASN A 241 21.24 -37.59 2.54
CA ASN A 241 20.52 -36.69 3.44
C ASN A 241 19.01 -36.79 3.20
N ASN A 242 18.39 -37.83 3.75
CA ASN A 242 16.94 -38.04 3.72
C ASN A 242 16.26 -37.56 5.02
N HIS A 243 16.79 -36.51 5.64
CA HIS A 243 16.16 -35.87 6.80
C HIS A 243 14.97 -35.01 6.36
N LEU A 244 14.08 -34.67 7.28
CA LEU A 244 12.93 -33.81 6.94
C LEU A 244 13.42 -32.44 6.43
N TRP A 245 12.72 -31.89 5.44
CA TRP A 245 13.05 -30.60 4.82
C TRP A 245 12.22 -29.49 5.47
N ALA A 246 12.84 -28.34 5.80
CA ALA A 246 12.15 -27.23 6.45
C ALA A 246 11.06 -26.58 5.57
N HIS A 247 9.84 -26.37 6.11
CA HIS A 247 8.71 -25.82 5.34
C HIS A 247 7.63 -25.22 6.24
N ARG A 248 6.72 -24.42 5.68
CA ARG A 248 5.40 -24.11 6.26
C ARG A 248 4.32 -24.99 5.65
N TYR A 249 3.30 -25.39 6.41
CA TYR A 249 2.10 -26.03 5.85
C TYR A 249 0.92 -26.05 6.82
N VAL A 250 -0.13 -26.78 6.43
CA VAL A 250 -1.29 -27.13 7.23
C VAL A 250 -1.39 -28.66 7.40
N LEU A 251 -1.84 -29.13 8.55
CA LEU A 251 -2.22 -30.54 8.73
C LEU A 251 -3.42 -30.91 7.82
N THR A 252 -3.16 -31.72 6.78
CA THR A 252 -4.13 -31.99 5.69
C THR A 252 -5.13 -33.08 6.04
N ALA A 253 -4.77 -34.01 6.92
CA ALA A 253 -5.68 -35.03 7.47
C ALA A 253 -6.69 -34.48 8.49
N GLY A 254 -6.66 -33.16 8.75
CA GLY A 254 -7.49 -32.45 9.72
C GLY A 254 -6.66 -31.89 10.89
N ALA A 255 -7.14 -30.79 11.45
CA ALA A 255 -6.49 -30.14 12.59
C ALA A 255 -6.50 -31.05 13.84
N TYR A 256 -5.41 -31.01 14.61
CA TYR A 256 -5.29 -31.78 15.85
C TYR A 256 -6.03 -31.08 17.00
N ALA A 257 -7.03 -31.74 17.59
CA ALA A 257 -7.81 -31.20 18.69
C ALA A 257 -7.14 -31.46 20.06
N THR A 258 -6.62 -30.40 20.66
CA THR A 258 -5.89 -30.42 21.94
C THR A 258 -6.81 -30.72 23.13
N HIS A 259 -6.22 -30.94 24.31
CA HIS A 259 -6.97 -31.06 25.57
C HIS A 259 -7.54 -29.73 26.06
N SER A 260 -6.93 -28.61 25.66
CA SER A 260 -7.32 -27.26 26.07
C SER A 260 -8.62 -26.83 25.39
N ARG A 261 -9.39 -25.99 26.09
CA ARG A 261 -10.66 -25.45 25.59
C ARG A 261 -10.65 -23.93 25.58
N ASP A 262 -11.26 -23.35 24.57
CA ASP A 262 -11.48 -21.91 24.44
C ASP A 262 -12.57 -21.41 25.40
N ALA A 263 -12.85 -20.11 25.37
CA ALA A 263 -13.88 -19.48 26.20
C ALA A 263 -15.32 -19.98 25.91
N LEU A 264 -15.54 -20.62 24.77
CA LEU A 264 -16.82 -21.21 24.37
C LEU A 264 -16.89 -22.72 24.66
N GLY A 265 -15.87 -23.27 25.31
CA GLY A 265 -15.78 -24.70 25.63
C GLY A 265 -15.43 -25.60 24.44
N ARG A 266 -15.07 -25.05 23.28
CA ARG A 266 -14.60 -25.81 22.11
C ARG A 266 -13.13 -26.17 22.32
N ARG A 267 -12.67 -27.30 21.76
CA ARG A 267 -11.25 -27.65 21.83
C ARG A 267 -10.45 -26.70 20.95
N ILE A 268 -9.34 -26.19 21.47
CA ILE A 268 -8.36 -25.46 20.67
C ILE A 268 -7.69 -26.48 19.75
N VAL A 269 -7.48 -26.11 18.49
CA VAL A 269 -6.87 -27.01 17.50
C VAL A 269 -5.49 -26.51 17.04
N VAL A 270 -4.61 -27.42 16.65
CA VAL A 270 -3.36 -27.12 15.94
C VAL A 270 -3.57 -27.47 14.47
N SER A 271 -3.24 -26.55 13.56
CA SER A 271 -3.42 -26.75 12.13
C SER A 271 -2.25 -26.23 11.31
N ASP A 272 -1.96 -24.93 11.40
CA ASP A 272 -0.84 -24.28 10.72
C ASP A 272 0.46 -24.58 11.47
N TYR A 273 1.51 -24.94 10.72
CA TYR A 273 2.80 -25.23 11.32
C TYR A 273 3.97 -24.88 10.42
N THR A 274 5.12 -24.63 11.02
CA THR A 274 6.41 -24.74 10.35
C THR A 274 7.17 -25.93 10.88
N LEU A 275 7.96 -26.55 10.02
CA LEU A 275 8.91 -27.59 10.37
C LEU A 275 10.31 -27.06 10.13
N GLN A 276 11.20 -27.27 11.08
CA GLN A 276 12.59 -26.80 11.03
C GLN A 276 13.54 -27.91 11.48
N SER A 277 14.76 -27.88 10.94
CA SER A 277 15.90 -28.58 11.52
C SER A 277 16.29 -27.93 12.84
N GLY A 278 16.71 -28.73 13.82
CA GLY A 278 17.18 -28.25 15.13
C GLY A 278 18.63 -27.76 15.13
N VAL A 279 19.33 -27.98 14.03
CA VAL A 279 20.74 -27.63 13.81
C VAL A 279 20.92 -26.92 12.46
N GLY A 280 22.05 -26.24 12.28
CA GLY A 280 22.37 -25.56 11.03
C GLY A 280 23.45 -24.49 11.17
N GLY A 281 23.71 -23.98 12.38
CA GLY A 281 24.80 -23.03 12.61
C GLY A 281 24.77 -21.79 11.71
N GLU A 282 25.96 -21.29 11.39
CA GLU A 282 26.18 -20.06 10.63
C GLU A 282 25.90 -20.21 9.12
N ASP A 283 26.14 -21.38 8.54
CA ASP A 283 25.91 -21.65 7.11
C ASP A 283 24.52 -22.24 6.80
N GLY A 284 23.73 -22.55 7.84
CA GLY A 284 22.43 -23.21 7.73
C GLY A 284 22.52 -24.74 7.63
N CYS A 285 23.72 -25.31 7.53
CA CYS A 285 23.98 -26.72 7.27
C CYS A 285 25.02 -27.35 8.23
N ASP A 286 25.35 -26.70 9.35
CA ASP A 286 26.20 -27.27 10.40
C ASP A 286 25.39 -28.09 11.42
N SER A 287 25.55 -29.42 11.37
CA SER A 287 24.92 -30.36 12.31
C SER A 287 25.37 -30.24 13.77
N THR A 288 26.45 -29.51 14.05
CA THR A 288 27.05 -29.36 15.39
C THR A 288 26.57 -28.10 16.12
N GLN A 289 25.86 -27.21 15.44
CA GLN A 289 25.38 -25.95 16.01
C GLN A 289 23.86 -25.84 15.90
N ILE A 290 23.23 -25.18 16.87
CA ILE A 290 21.79 -24.98 16.90
C ILE A 290 21.31 -24.15 15.69
N MET A 291 20.10 -24.42 15.20
CA MET A 291 19.55 -23.82 13.99
C MET A 291 19.60 -22.28 13.96
N PRO A 292 19.87 -21.67 12.80
CA PRO A 292 19.74 -20.22 12.62
C PRO A 292 18.29 -19.74 12.72
N ILE A 293 18.09 -18.42 12.73
CA ILE A 293 16.74 -17.82 12.80
C ILE A 293 16.15 -17.47 11.43
N GLY A 294 16.97 -17.43 10.38
CA GLY A 294 16.57 -16.98 9.03
C GLY A 294 15.30 -17.66 8.51
N THR A 295 15.29 -19.00 8.44
CA THR A 295 14.14 -19.75 7.90
C THR A 295 12.88 -19.57 8.73
N VAL A 296 12.95 -19.70 10.06
CA VAL A 296 11.75 -19.48 10.90
C VAL A 296 11.25 -18.04 10.82
N ALA A 297 12.13 -17.06 10.65
CA ALA A 297 11.75 -15.68 10.42
C ALA A 297 11.04 -15.51 9.06
N HIS A 298 11.61 -16.04 7.97
CA HIS A 298 10.98 -16.02 6.66
C HIS A 298 9.57 -16.64 6.69
N GLU A 299 9.44 -17.84 7.26
CA GLU A 299 8.13 -18.51 7.37
C GLU A 299 7.12 -17.73 8.22
N THR A 300 7.59 -17.02 9.25
CA THR A 300 6.73 -16.15 10.05
C THR A 300 6.21 -14.95 9.25
N GLY A 301 6.98 -14.45 8.27
CA GLY A 301 6.52 -13.44 7.32
C GLY A 301 5.26 -13.87 6.55
N HIS A 302 5.20 -15.14 6.11
CA HIS A 302 3.99 -15.71 5.51
C HIS A 302 2.83 -15.85 6.50
N GLY A 303 3.11 -15.95 7.79
CA GLY A 303 2.10 -15.88 8.86
C GLY A 303 1.39 -14.53 8.92
N PHE A 304 2.03 -13.47 8.42
CA PHE A 304 1.40 -12.16 8.18
C PHE A 304 0.83 -12.03 6.75
N GLY A 305 0.94 -13.07 5.93
CA GLY A 305 0.42 -13.12 4.57
C GLY A 305 1.19 -12.23 3.60
N LEU A 306 2.49 -12.03 3.84
CA LEU A 306 3.43 -11.58 2.82
C LEU A 306 3.73 -12.74 1.86
N PRO A 307 3.94 -12.46 0.56
CA PRO A 307 4.38 -13.46 -0.41
C PRO A 307 5.88 -13.71 -0.33
N ASP A 308 6.32 -14.75 -0.99
CA ASP A 308 7.69 -14.90 -1.46
C ASP A 308 7.94 -13.83 -2.54
N LEU A 309 9.01 -13.05 -2.37
CA LEU A 309 9.47 -11.99 -3.28
C LEU A 309 10.67 -12.44 -4.11
N TYR A 310 10.98 -13.72 -4.02
CA TYR A 310 11.75 -14.39 -5.04
C TYR A 310 10.75 -15.01 -6.02
N ASP A 311 11.03 -14.95 -7.33
CA ASP A 311 10.29 -15.68 -8.35
C ASP A 311 10.12 -17.19 -8.04
N THR A 312 8.91 -17.61 -7.69
CA THR A 312 8.60 -19.01 -7.35
C THR A 312 8.60 -19.95 -8.56
N SER A 313 8.69 -19.40 -9.79
CA SER A 313 8.87 -20.16 -11.03
C SER A 313 10.34 -20.48 -11.35
N ASN A 314 11.29 -19.94 -10.57
CA ASN A 314 12.75 -20.12 -10.71
C ASN A 314 13.33 -19.58 -12.03
N GLN A 315 12.76 -18.51 -12.60
CA GLN A 315 13.24 -17.90 -13.84
C GLN A 315 14.08 -16.64 -13.62
N SER A 316 13.93 -15.97 -12.48
CA SER A 316 14.77 -14.88 -11.97
C SER A 316 15.04 -15.08 -10.47
N GLU A 317 15.81 -14.21 -9.81
CA GLU A 317 16.01 -14.12 -8.35
C GLU A 317 15.01 -13.19 -7.62
N GLY A 318 14.11 -12.53 -8.34
CA GLY A 318 13.18 -11.53 -7.79
C GLY A 318 13.94 -10.41 -7.08
N VAL A 319 13.60 -10.09 -5.84
CA VAL A 319 14.35 -9.11 -5.03
C VAL A 319 15.66 -9.64 -4.44
N GLY A 320 15.99 -10.91 -4.67
CA GLY A 320 17.21 -11.53 -4.18
C GLY A 320 17.37 -11.48 -2.65
N GLU A 321 18.60 -11.31 -2.22
CA GLU A 321 19.00 -11.29 -0.81
C GLU A 321 18.78 -9.92 -0.12
N PHE A 322 18.25 -8.94 -0.85
CA PHE A 322 17.91 -7.63 -0.29
C PHE A 322 16.65 -7.65 0.59
N SER A 323 15.83 -8.69 0.56
CA SER A 323 14.67 -8.85 1.44
C SER A 323 14.64 -10.20 2.14
N LEU A 324 14.21 -10.22 3.41
CA LEU A 324 13.85 -11.45 4.13
C LEU A 324 12.82 -12.28 3.34
N MET A 325 11.84 -11.63 2.68
CA MET A 325 10.82 -12.31 1.90
C MET A 325 11.31 -12.73 0.51
N GLY A 326 12.46 -12.23 0.07
CA GLY A 326 13.25 -12.82 -1.01
C GLY A 326 14.10 -13.97 -0.46
N SER A 327 15.36 -14.05 -0.87
CA SER A 327 16.32 -15.04 -0.38
C SER A 327 17.18 -14.53 0.80
N GLY A 328 16.84 -13.37 1.37
CA GLY A 328 17.60 -12.70 2.42
C GLY A 328 17.69 -13.44 3.75
N ASN A 329 16.88 -14.47 3.95
CA ASN A 329 17.02 -15.43 5.05
C ASN A 329 18.32 -16.24 4.97
N TYR A 330 18.91 -16.33 3.77
CA TYR A 330 20.15 -17.04 3.52
C TYR A 330 21.39 -16.13 3.47
N THR A 331 21.28 -14.81 3.30
CA THR A 331 22.46 -13.92 3.23
C THR A 331 23.41 -14.12 4.41
N SER A 332 22.85 -14.08 5.62
CA SER A 332 23.44 -14.65 6.81
C SER A 332 22.33 -15.30 7.65
N PRO A 333 22.30 -16.63 7.79
CA PRO A 333 21.25 -17.33 8.53
C PRO A 333 21.06 -16.86 9.99
N LEU A 334 22.14 -16.45 10.67
CA LEU A 334 22.08 -15.91 12.05
C LEU A 334 21.73 -14.41 12.10
N SER A 335 21.91 -13.69 10.97
CA SER A 335 21.58 -12.28 10.78
C SER A 335 20.89 -12.06 9.44
N PRO A 336 19.66 -12.57 9.27
CA PRO A 336 18.99 -12.48 7.98
C PRO A 336 18.80 -11.01 7.57
N SER A 337 18.79 -10.76 6.26
CA SER A 337 18.47 -9.46 5.69
C SER A 337 17.15 -8.94 6.27
N ARG A 338 16.99 -7.62 6.43
CA ARG A 338 15.68 -7.07 6.81
C ARG A 338 14.64 -7.34 5.72
N MET A 339 13.36 -7.14 6.04
CA MET A 339 12.33 -6.99 5.02
C MET A 339 12.54 -5.70 4.22
N ASP A 340 12.25 -5.75 2.92
CA ASP A 340 12.22 -4.58 2.04
C ASP A 340 11.15 -3.55 2.46
N ALA A 341 11.26 -2.33 1.91
CA ALA A 341 10.32 -1.25 2.19
C ALA A 341 8.86 -1.58 1.86
N TRP A 342 8.59 -2.38 0.83
CA TRP A 342 7.22 -2.73 0.47
C TRP A 342 6.63 -3.68 1.51
N SER A 343 7.32 -4.75 1.87
CA SER A 343 6.94 -5.70 2.91
C SER A 343 6.70 -5.00 4.26
N LEU A 344 7.63 -4.14 4.68
CA LEU A 344 7.46 -3.35 5.92
C LEU A 344 6.32 -2.36 5.81
N SER A 345 6.10 -1.75 4.64
CA SER A 345 4.94 -0.89 4.41
C SER A 345 3.66 -1.70 4.52
N GLU A 346 3.54 -2.89 3.94
CA GLU A 346 2.32 -3.69 4.04
C GLU A 346 1.96 -4.04 5.50
N LEU A 347 2.97 -4.23 6.36
CA LEU A 347 2.79 -4.51 7.79
C LEU A 347 2.67 -3.25 8.66
N GLY A 348 2.98 -2.07 8.13
CA GLY A 348 2.99 -0.81 8.88
C GLY A 348 4.16 -0.66 9.84
N TRP A 349 5.31 -1.26 9.50
CA TRP A 349 6.55 -1.25 10.27
C TRP A 349 7.59 -0.26 9.73
N VAL A 350 7.18 0.61 8.81
CA VAL A 350 8.03 1.67 8.23
C VAL A 350 7.23 2.95 8.08
N THR A 351 7.92 4.08 8.25
CA THR A 351 7.41 5.41 7.93
C THR A 351 7.53 5.62 6.42
N VAL A 352 6.41 5.80 5.74
CA VAL A 352 6.38 6.07 4.29
C VAL A 352 6.22 7.58 4.07
N VAL A 353 7.22 8.21 3.44
CA VAL A 353 7.21 9.66 3.18
C VAL A 353 7.01 9.92 1.69
N PRO A 354 5.93 10.58 1.27
CA PRO A 354 5.71 10.90 -0.13
C PRO A 354 6.64 12.02 -0.60
N LEU A 355 7.27 11.83 -1.76
CA LEU A 355 8.02 12.87 -2.45
C LEU A 355 7.26 13.26 -3.71
N SER A 356 6.94 14.55 -3.84
CA SER A 356 6.14 15.06 -4.97
C SER A 356 6.60 16.42 -5.46
N ALA A 357 7.76 16.88 -5.02
CA ALA A 357 8.34 18.17 -5.38
C ALA A 357 9.79 18.01 -5.82
N ASN A 358 10.21 18.88 -6.74
CA ASN A 358 11.61 18.98 -7.14
C ASN A 358 12.40 19.55 -5.96
N ASP A 359 13.30 18.76 -5.38
CA ASP A 359 14.11 19.17 -4.23
C ASP A 359 15.29 18.21 -4.04
N THR A 360 16.18 18.59 -3.13
CA THR A 360 17.22 17.70 -2.59
C THR A 360 16.73 17.08 -1.29
N TYR A 361 16.63 15.76 -1.27
CA TYR A 361 16.16 14.99 -0.12
C TYR A 361 17.32 14.28 0.57
N SER A 362 17.22 14.11 1.89
CA SER A 362 18.18 13.29 2.64
C SER A 362 17.48 12.46 3.71
N PHE A 363 18.02 11.27 3.99
CA PHE A 363 17.47 10.33 4.96
C PHE A 363 18.53 9.35 5.47
N GLY A 364 18.37 8.94 6.73
CA GLY A 364 19.28 8.03 7.41
C GLY A 364 19.13 6.57 6.98
N ALA A 365 20.06 5.72 7.42
CA ALA A 365 20.04 4.29 7.14
C ALA A 365 18.72 3.65 7.55
N ALA A 366 18.10 2.88 6.65
CA ALA A 366 16.78 2.27 6.83
C ALA A 366 16.66 1.44 8.14
N PRO A 367 17.68 0.69 8.61
CA PRO A 367 17.62 -0.01 9.91
C PRO A 367 17.52 0.86 11.14
N THR A 368 17.82 2.16 11.05
CA THR A 368 17.75 3.06 12.20
C THR A 368 16.78 4.20 12.01
N SER A 369 16.49 4.58 10.75
CA SER A 369 15.54 5.63 10.41
C SER A 369 14.11 5.12 10.25
N ASP A 370 13.93 3.82 9.98
CA ASP A 370 12.66 3.17 9.63
C ASP A 370 11.83 4.01 8.66
N THR A 371 12.50 4.57 7.65
CA THR A 371 11.91 5.48 6.67
C THR A 371 12.15 4.96 5.26
N ALA A 372 11.07 4.90 4.48
CA ALA A 372 11.09 4.67 3.05
C ALA A 372 10.46 5.87 2.34
N PHE A 373 11.11 6.35 1.27
CA PHE A 373 10.52 7.39 0.44
C PHE A 373 9.64 6.78 -0.64
N TYR A 374 8.46 7.35 -0.83
CA TYR A 374 7.46 6.96 -1.82
C TYR A 374 7.42 8.00 -2.93
N ILE A 375 7.69 7.58 -4.16
CA ILE A 375 7.66 8.45 -5.34
C ILE A 375 6.55 7.94 -6.28
N PRO A 376 5.43 8.67 -6.43
CA PRO A 376 4.38 8.27 -7.35
C PRO A 376 4.82 8.46 -8.81
N VAL A 377 4.38 7.58 -9.69
CA VAL A 377 4.45 7.83 -11.14
C VAL A 377 3.48 8.96 -11.50
N VAL A 378 3.96 9.96 -12.23
CA VAL A 378 3.17 11.11 -12.67
C VAL A 378 2.59 10.86 -14.06
N GLY A 379 1.31 11.19 -14.25
CA GLY A 379 0.60 11.03 -15.52
C GLY A 379 -0.30 9.79 -15.53
N ALA A 380 -0.53 9.23 -16.72
CA ALA A 380 -1.30 7.98 -16.84
C ALA A 380 -0.60 6.86 -16.07
N ASN A 381 -1.31 6.19 -15.17
CA ASN A 381 -0.73 5.14 -14.33
C ASN A 381 -1.75 4.00 -14.16
N PRO A 382 -2.06 3.25 -15.24
CA PRO A 382 -3.11 2.24 -15.22
C PRO A 382 -2.78 1.06 -14.31
N ARG A 383 -1.50 0.76 -14.10
CA ARG A 383 -1.02 -0.35 -13.26
C ARG A 383 -0.77 0.04 -11.80
N GLY A 384 -0.92 1.33 -11.47
CA GLY A 384 -0.69 1.84 -10.11
C GLY A 384 0.77 1.74 -9.68
N GLU A 385 1.69 2.01 -10.60
CA GLU A 385 3.14 1.95 -10.41
C GLU A 385 3.67 3.10 -9.54
N TYR A 386 4.72 2.83 -8.77
CA TYR A 386 5.44 3.81 -7.96
C TYR A 386 6.82 3.28 -7.59
N PHE A 387 7.67 4.15 -7.04
CA PHE A 387 9.00 3.78 -6.58
C PHE A 387 9.11 3.92 -5.06
N LEU A 388 9.79 2.98 -4.43
CA LEU A 388 10.21 3.04 -3.03
C LEU A 388 11.72 3.15 -2.95
N LEU A 389 12.21 4.03 -2.08
CA LEU A 389 13.64 4.23 -1.88
C LEU A 389 14.02 3.86 -0.45
N GLU A 390 15.06 3.03 -0.30
CA GLU A 390 15.66 2.68 0.99
C GLU A 390 17.16 2.99 0.99
N ASN A 391 17.62 3.66 2.05
CA ASN A 391 19.04 3.84 2.30
C ASN A 391 19.57 2.62 3.08
N ARG A 392 20.04 1.57 2.39
CA ARG A 392 20.55 0.34 2.99
C ARG A 392 22.02 0.51 3.33
N GLN A 393 22.39 0.32 4.60
CA GLN A 393 23.75 0.55 5.08
C GLN A 393 24.19 -0.59 5.97
N ALA A 394 25.50 -0.73 6.22
CA ALA A 394 26.06 -1.81 7.03
C ALA A 394 25.79 -1.60 8.55
N VAL A 395 24.52 -1.46 8.93
CA VAL A 395 24.04 -1.25 10.30
C VAL A 395 22.96 -2.29 10.64
N GLN A 396 22.96 -2.74 11.90
CA GLN A 396 22.04 -3.76 12.39
C GLN A 396 22.02 -5.03 11.50
N SER A 397 20.85 -5.55 11.10
CA SER A 397 20.73 -6.80 10.33
C SER A 397 21.36 -6.69 8.95
N ASP A 398 21.36 -5.49 8.36
CA ASP A 398 21.93 -5.23 7.05
C ASP A 398 23.46 -5.21 7.04
N SER A 399 24.13 -5.17 8.21
CA SER A 399 25.59 -5.30 8.27
C SER A 399 26.09 -6.59 7.62
N ALA A 400 25.41 -7.72 7.88
CA ALA A 400 25.77 -9.00 7.29
C ALA A 400 25.43 -9.03 5.79
N MET A 401 24.29 -8.45 5.41
CA MET A 401 23.85 -8.34 4.02
C MET A 401 24.84 -7.55 3.17
N ILE A 402 25.16 -6.31 3.55
CA ILE A 402 26.10 -5.46 2.80
C ILE A 402 27.45 -6.14 2.64
N HIS A 403 27.97 -6.74 3.72
CA HIS A 403 29.25 -7.42 3.67
C HIS A 403 29.23 -8.66 2.76
N PHE A 404 28.16 -9.47 2.77
CA PHE A 404 28.01 -10.61 1.87
C PHE A 404 27.99 -10.16 0.40
N HIS A 405 27.27 -9.09 0.07
CA HIS A 405 27.25 -8.57 -1.30
C HIS A 405 28.61 -8.00 -1.75
N CYS A 406 29.45 -7.51 -0.83
CA CYS A 406 30.85 -7.23 -1.14
C CYS A 406 31.60 -8.52 -1.56
N GLN A 407 31.35 -9.64 -0.87
CA GLN A 407 31.99 -10.93 -1.22
C GLN A 407 31.57 -11.42 -2.59
N VAL A 408 30.28 -11.28 -2.93
CA VAL A 408 29.74 -11.62 -4.25
C VAL A 408 30.44 -10.77 -5.32
N TRP A 409 30.46 -9.45 -5.16
CA TRP A 409 31.08 -8.55 -6.13
C TRP A 409 32.58 -8.81 -6.36
N PHE A 410 33.36 -8.87 -5.28
CA PHE A 410 34.80 -9.11 -5.37
C PHE A 410 35.16 -10.59 -5.56
N HIS A 411 34.17 -11.47 -5.54
CA HIS A 411 34.31 -12.92 -5.66
C HIS A 411 35.39 -13.47 -4.71
N THR A 412 35.34 -13.06 -3.44
CA THR A 412 36.32 -13.42 -2.39
C THR A 412 35.67 -13.45 -1.01
N ALA A 413 36.13 -14.38 -0.16
CA ALA A 413 35.69 -14.47 1.23
C ALA A 413 36.17 -13.28 2.10
N PHE A 414 37.19 -12.54 1.66
CA PHE A 414 37.75 -11.39 2.40
C PHE A 414 37.79 -10.15 1.50
N PRO A 415 36.63 -9.55 1.19
CA PRO A 415 36.56 -8.42 0.29
C PRO A 415 37.11 -7.15 0.97
N PRO A 416 37.64 -6.18 0.21
CA PRO A 416 37.82 -4.84 0.75
C PRO A 416 36.48 -4.28 1.23
N PRO A 417 36.46 -3.33 2.19
CA PRO A 417 35.22 -2.72 2.64
C PRO A 417 34.47 -2.09 1.46
N CYS A 418 33.25 -2.54 1.22
CA CYS A 418 32.28 -1.86 0.37
C CYS A 418 31.12 -1.38 1.25
N GLY A 419 30.66 -0.16 1.00
CA GLY A 419 29.54 0.43 1.73
C GLY A 419 28.20 -0.05 1.21
N GLY A 420 27.13 0.29 1.92
CA GLY A 420 25.80 0.20 1.35
C GLY A 420 25.48 1.42 0.48
N GLY A 421 24.21 1.57 0.15
CA GLY A 421 23.73 2.69 -0.65
C GLY A 421 22.20 2.72 -0.74
N LEU A 422 21.73 3.50 -1.69
CA LEU A 422 20.33 3.66 -2.01
C LEU A 422 19.89 2.47 -2.86
N LEU A 423 18.93 1.67 -2.36
CA LEU A 423 18.14 0.78 -3.19
C LEU A 423 16.89 1.52 -3.68
N ILE A 424 16.57 1.31 -4.95
CA ILE A 424 15.35 1.79 -5.58
C ILE A 424 14.53 0.55 -5.94
N TYR A 425 13.33 0.46 -5.40
CA TYR A 425 12.37 -0.58 -5.78
C TYR A 425 11.32 0.00 -6.73
N HIS A 426 11.11 -0.64 -7.87
CA HIS A 426 9.97 -0.37 -8.73
C HIS A 426 8.79 -1.27 -8.31
N VAL A 427 7.64 -0.67 -8.01
CA VAL A 427 6.47 -1.38 -7.52
C VAL A 427 5.35 -1.34 -8.55
N ASP A 428 4.83 -2.51 -8.93
CA ASP A 428 3.69 -2.68 -9.83
C ASP A 428 2.47 -3.22 -9.05
N SER A 429 1.55 -2.31 -8.72
CA SER A 429 0.39 -2.65 -7.88
C SER A 429 -0.58 -3.63 -8.54
N GLU A 430 -0.68 -3.63 -9.87
CA GLU A 430 -1.53 -4.55 -10.62
C GLU A 430 -0.96 -5.96 -10.57
N GLN A 431 0.35 -6.11 -10.85
CA GLN A 431 1.07 -7.38 -10.76
C GLN A 431 0.93 -7.97 -9.34
N ILE A 432 1.23 -7.18 -8.31
CA ILE A 432 1.05 -7.60 -6.92
C ILE A 432 -0.39 -8.07 -6.67
N THR A 433 -1.40 -7.28 -7.05
CA THR A 433 -2.79 -7.61 -6.76
C THR A 433 -3.23 -8.92 -7.42
N ASN A 434 -2.78 -9.17 -8.65
CA ASN A 434 -3.19 -10.33 -9.44
C ASN A 434 -2.49 -11.63 -9.00
N PHE A 435 -1.23 -11.54 -8.56
CA PHE A 435 -0.39 -12.72 -8.29
C PHE A 435 -0.10 -12.98 -6.80
N LEU A 436 -0.43 -12.04 -5.90
CA LEU A 436 -0.33 -12.24 -4.45
C LEU A 436 -1.08 -13.48 -3.95
N PRO A 437 -2.32 -13.81 -4.40
CA PRO A 437 -3.02 -15.00 -3.90
C PRO A 437 -2.35 -16.34 -4.26
N ALA A 438 -1.54 -16.34 -5.33
CA ALA A 438 -0.85 -17.52 -5.83
C ALA A 438 0.64 -17.53 -5.47
N ASN A 439 1.10 -16.56 -4.66
CA ASN A 439 2.50 -16.44 -4.25
C ASN A 439 3.48 -16.31 -5.43
N GLN A 440 3.10 -15.51 -6.43
CA GLN A 440 3.79 -15.38 -7.72
C GLN A 440 4.03 -13.90 -8.06
N VAL A 441 4.16 -13.04 -7.05
CA VAL A 441 4.23 -11.58 -7.22
C VAL A 441 5.37 -11.18 -8.15
N ASP A 442 6.51 -11.85 -8.01
CA ASP A 442 7.71 -11.60 -8.82
C ASP A 442 7.96 -12.74 -9.83
N SER A 443 6.89 -13.43 -10.26
CA SER A 443 7.00 -14.44 -11.31
C SER A 443 6.68 -13.88 -12.69
N GLY A 444 7.52 -14.23 -13.66
CA GLY A 444 7.37 -13.84 -15.05
C GLY A 444 8.12 -12.56 -15.41
N PRO A 445 7.91 -12.02 -16.62
CA PRO A 445 8.71 -10.92 -17.16
C PRO A 445 8.44 -9.55 -16.51
N LEU A 446 7.39 -9.42 -15.71
CA LEU A 446 7.11 -8.24 -14.92
C LEU A 446 7.07 -8.66 -13.45
N HIS A 447 7.92 -8.06 -12.64
CA HIS A 447 7.91 -8.26 -11.20
C HIS A 447 6.94 -7.26 -10.54
N GLY A 448 6.30 -7.70 -9.45
CA GLY A 448 5.47 -6.83 -8.63
C GLY A 448 6.30 -5.90 -7.77
N LEU A 449 7.48 -6.37 -7.35
CA LEU A 449 8.52 -5.61 -6.69
C LEU A 449 9.88 -5.93 -7.33
N GLU A 450 10.49 -4.95 -7.97
CA GLU A 450 11.77 -5.11 -8.66
C GLU A 450 12.84 -4.24 -8.01
N VAL A 451 14.03 -4.79 -7.77
CA VAL A 451 15.20 -3.99 -7.40
C VAL A 451 15.80 -3.43 -8.68
N VAL A 452 15.81 -2.10 -8.81
CA VAL A 452 16.46 -1.43 -9.93
C VAL A 452 17.96 -1.47 -9.71
N GLN A 453 18.65 -2.40 -10.38
CA GLN A 453 20.08 -2.66 -10.21
C GLN A 453 20.94 -1.51 -10.75
N ALA A 454 21.71 -0.82 -9.88
CA ALA A 454 22.45 0.38 -10.26
C ALA A 454 23.54 0.14 -11.33
N ASP A 455 24.06 -1.07 -11.45
CA ASP A 455 25.05 -1.45 -12.46
C ASP A 455 24.44 -1.81 -13.84
N ALA A 456 23.11 -1.97 -13.89
CA ALA A 456 22.33 -2.44 -15.03
C ALA A 456 22.76 -3.81 -15.59
N PHE A 457 23.38 -4.68 -14.78
CA PHE A 457 23.78 -6.02 -15.22
C PHE A 457 22.60 -7.00 -15.25
N GLY A 458 21.54 -6.74 -14.49
CA GLY A 458 20.33 -7.56 -14.50
C GLY A 458 20.57 -8.96 -13.92
N ASN A 459 21.51 -9.10 -12.97
CA ASN A 459 21.85 -10.38 -12.36
C ASN A 459 20.71 -11.00 -11.54
N LEU A 460 19.85 -10.16 -10.96
CA LEU A 460 18.62 -10.60 -10.29
C LEU A 460 17.57 -11.08 -11.29
N ASP A 461 17.55 -10.54 -12.51
CA ASP A 461 16.60 -10.94 -13.56
C ASP A 461 17.11 -12.09 -14.43
N ALA A 462 18.40 -12.41 -14.33
CA ALA A 462 19.02 -13.49 -15.08
C ALA A 462 18.54 -14.87 -14.59
N ASN A 463 18.58 -15.85 -15.50
CA ASN A 463 18.18 -17.21 -15.16
C ASN A 463 19.09 -17.79 -14.06
N PRO A 464 18.55 -18.26 -12.92
CA PRO A 464 19.33 -18.79 -11.80
C PRO A 464 20.26 -19.97 -12.15
N THR A 465 20.00 -20.68 -13.26
CA THR A 465 20.87 -21.77 -13.74
C THR A 465 22.19 -21.28 -14.36
N SER A 466 22.32 -19.97 -14.62
CA SER A 466 23.50 -19.34 -15.21
C SER A 466 24.32 -18.58 -14.17
N SER A 467 24.72 -19.21 -13.07
CA SER A 467 25.35 -18.53 -11.94
C SER A 467 26.64 -17.79 -12.30
N CYS A 468 26.88 -16.63 -11.67
CA CYS A 468 28.14 -15.89 -11.82
C CYS A 468 29.32 -16.70 -11.23
N SER A 469 30.39 -16.85 -12.01
CA SER A 469 31.60 -17.63 -11.63
C SER A 469 32.82 -16.77 -11.28
N SER A 470 32.63 -15.45 -11.31
CA SER A 470 33.61 -14.41 -11.04
C SER A 470 32.86 -13.16 -10.56
N THR A 471 33.54 -12.02 -10.51
CA THR A 471 32.88 -10.71 -10.38
C THR A 471 31.66 -10.63 -11.31
N PRO A 472 30.49 -10.19 -10.80
CA PRO A 472 29.25 -10.09 -11.56
C PRO A 472 29.42 -9.28 -12.85
N VAL A 473 28.73 -9.74 -13.88
CA VAL A 473 28.62 -9.15 -15.22
C VAL A 473 27.25 -9.45 -15.78
N SER A 474 26.82 -8.76 -16.84
CA SER A 474 25.55 -9.08 -17.49
C SER A 474 25.51 -10.53 -18.02
N ASN A 475 24.30 -11.12 -18.02
CA ASN A 475 23.99 -12.50 -18.46
C ASN A 475 24.47 -13.64 -17.54
N CYS A 476 24.91 -13.34 -16.31
CA CYS A 476 24.98 -14.34 -15.25
C CYS A 476 23.98 -14.01 -14.14
N SER A 477 23.65 -14.96 -13.27
CA SER A 477 22.74 -14.76 -12.15
C SER A 477 23.48 -14.83 -10.82
N ASP A 478 23.13 -13.93 -9.93
CA ASP A 478 23.41 -13.98 -8.51
C ASP A 478 22.20 -13.45 -7.74
N ARG A 479 22.27 -13.48 -6.41
CA ARG A 479 21.17 -13.07 -5.54
C ARG A 479 21.29 -11.61 -5.12
N GLY A 480 21.98 -10.81 -5.91
CA GLY A 480 22.33 -9.44 -5.65
C GLY A 480 23.80 -9.30 -5.24
N ASP A 481 24.32 -8.09 -5.40
CA ASP A 481 25.71 -7.76 -5.16
C ASP A 481 25.90 -6.26 -4.80
N ALA A 482 27.16 -5.85 -4.62
CA ALA A 482 27.50 -4.49 -4.20
C ALA A 482 27.43 -3.43 -5.32
N GLY A 483 27.24 -3.86 -6.58
CA GLY A 483 26.94 -3.05 -7.76
C GLY A 483 25.48 -2.62 -7.87
N ASP A 484 24.55 -3.31 -7.18
CA ASP A 484 23.11 -3.02 -7.24
C ASP A 484 22.71 -1.72 -6.53
N HIS A 485 23.50 -1.26 -5.56
CA HIS A 485 23.19 -0.06 -4.79
C HIS A 485 23.64 1.22 -5.51
N TYR A 486 22.89 2.30 -5.36
CA TYR A 486 23.32 3.64 -5.81
C TYR A 486 24.05 4.41 -4.69
N PRO A 487 25.19 5.09 -4.94
CA PRO A 487 26.03 4.91 -6.10
C PRO A 487 26.87 3.64 -6.04
N GLY A 488 26.93 2.98 -4.88
CA GLY A 488 27.55 1.66 -4.70
C GLY A 488 28.96 1.57 -5.24
N LEU A 489 29.35 0.39 -5.71
CA LEU A 489 30.67 0.16 -6.32
C LEU A 489 30.78 0.62 -7.77
N THR A 490 29.66 0.83 -8.46
CA THR A 490 29.64 1.32 -9.84
C THR A 490 29.71 2.84 -9.95
N SER A 491 29.63 3.55 -8.82
CA SER A 491 29.57 5.01 -8.76
C SER A 491 28.40 5.61 -9.56
N ASN A 492 27.33 4.83 -9.80
CA ASN A 492 26.17 5.32 -10.56
C ASN A 492 25.36 6.29 -9.70
N THR A 493 25.35 7.57 -10.06
CA THR A 493 24.67 8.60 -9.25
C THR A 493 23.32 9.01 -9.81
N ALA A 494 22.78 8.30 -10.82
CA ALA A 494 21.59 8.72 -11.54
C ALA A 494 20.63 7.57 -11.91
N PHE A 495 19.34 7.80 -11.68
CA PHE A 495 18.22 7.01 -12.17
C PHE A 495 17.20 7.96 -12.82
N THR A 496 17.22 8.02 -14.14
CA THR A 496 16.50 8.97 -15.00
C THR A 496 15.99 8.26 -16.24
N ALA A 497 15.16 8.92 -17.06
CA ALA A 497 14.66 8.35 -18.31
C ALA A 497 15.78 7.98 -19.33
N THR A 498 16.99 8.52 -19.17
CA THR A 498 18.12 8.33 -20.11
C THR A 498 19.38 7.74 -19.45
N SER A 499 19.30 7.37 -18.17
CA SER A 499 20.41 6.66 -17.50
C SER A 499 20.35 5.17 -17.82
N THR A 500 21.36 4.45 -17.34
CA THR A 500 21.42 3.00 -17.37
C THR A 500 21.58 2.51 -15.92
N PRO A 501 20.56 1.85 -15.33
CA PRO A 501 19.23 1.56 -15.89
C PRO A 501 18.37 2.82 -16.04
N ALA A 502 17.36 2.75 -16.90
CA ALA A 502 16.45 3.85 -17.19
C ALA A 502 15.17 3.79 -16.33
N ALA A 503 14.69 4.96 -15.89
CA ALA A 503 13.44 5.08 -15.13
C ALA A 503 12.22 4.97 -16.06
N LEU A 504 11.76 3.74 -16.29
CA LEU A 504 10.66 3.40 -17.20
C LEU A 504 9.46 2.82 -16.44
N ARG A 505 8.27 2.90 -17.07
CA ARG A 505 7.03 2.27 -16.61
C ARG A 505 6.90 0.88 -17.22
N ASN A 506 6.40 -0.07 -16.44
CA ASN A 506 5.99 -1.40 -16.87
C ASN A 506 4.79 -1.36 -17.82
N ALA A 507 3.88 -0.38 -17.67
CA ALA A 507 2.68 -0.30 -18.49
C ALA A 507 2.95 -0.20 -20.01
N ASP A 508 3.99 0.52 -20.41
CA ASP A 508 4.24 0.84 -21.82
C ASP A 508 5.73 1.05 -22.18
N GLY A 509 6.65 0.86 -21.24
CA GLY A 509 8.09 1.05 -21.45
C GLY A 509 8.51 2.52 -21.63
N THR A 510 7.62 3.47 -21.39
CA THR A 510 7.94 4.91 -21.48
C THR A 510 8.46 5.44 -20.14
N ALA A 511 9.03 6.65 -20.14
CA ALA A 511 9.62 7.24 -18.95
C ALA A 511 8.62 7.40 -17.78
N ALA A 512 9.04 7.01 -16.57
CA ALA A 512 8.26 7.08 -15.34
C ALA A 512 8.04 8.50 -14.78
N ALA A 513 8.52 9.52 -15.50
CA ALA A 513 8.34 10.93 -15.14
C ALA A 513 9.02 11.37 -13.84
N LEU A 514 10.12 10.70 -13.49
CA LEU A 514 11.02 11.08 -12.41
C LEU A 514 12.47 11.01 -12.87
N ALA A 515 13.31 11.81 -12.23
CA ALA A 515 14.75 11.77 -12.33
C ALA A 515 15.32 11.91 -10.93
N ILE A 516 16.08 10.92 -10.49
CA ILE A 516 16.90 10.96 -9.29
C ILE A 516 18.35 11.10 -9.75
N ASP A 517 19.04 12.13 -9.31
CA ASP A 517 20.45 12.33 -9.59
C ASP A 517 21.22 12.83 -8.36
N GLN A 518 22.53 13.02 -8.51
CA GLN A 518 23.41 13.47 -7.42
C GLN A 518 23.32 12.58 -6.17
N ILE A 519 23.08 11.27 -6.37
CA ILE A 519 22.98 10.31 -5.27
C ILE A 519 24.34 10.21 -4.58
N THR A 520 24.38 10.53 -3.29
CA THR A 520 25.64 10.63 -2.55
C THR A 520 25.52 10.16 -1.10
N GLN A 521 26.58 9.51 -0.63
CA GLN A 521 26.76 9.21 0.78
C GLN A 521 27.26 10.48 1.51
N VAL A 522 26.46 11.01 2.43
CA VAL A 522 26.83 12.20 3.22
C VAL A 522 27.60 11.79 4.47
N VAL A 523 27.15 10.75 5.15
CA VAL A 523 27.78 10.20 6.35
C VAL A 523 27.99 8.70 6.15
N PRO A 524 29.20 8.14 6.30
CA PRO A 524 29.44 6.70 6.14
C PRO A 524 28.49 5.86 7.01
N ASN A 525 27.88 4.83 6.42
CA ASN A 525 26.86 3.98 7.08
C ASN A 525 25.67 4.76 7.70
N GLY A 526 25.41 5.95 7.17
CA GLY A 526 24.42 6.89 7.72
C GLY A 526 23.66 7.60 6.60
N THR A 527 23.49 8.91 6.76
CA THR A 527 22.66 9.72 5.85
C THR A 527 23.16 9.67 4.41
N MET A 528 22.21 9.45 3.49
CA MET A 528 22.36 9.67 2.07
C MET A 528 21.54 10.87 1.62
N GLN A 529 21.92 11.44 0.48
CA GLN A 529 21.25 12.55 -0.17
C GLN A 529 21.11 12.26 -1.67
N PHE A 530 20.04 12.77 -2.27
CA PHE A 530 19.83 12.78 -3.72
C PHE A 530 18.99 13.99 -4.11
N HIS A 531 19.07 14.37 -5.36
CA HIS A 531 18.21 15.38 -5.97
C HIS A 531 17.14 14.69 -6.80
N LEU A 532 15.88 15.08 -6.59
CA LEU A 532 14.72 14.54 -7.29
C LEU A 532 14.09 15.64 -8.13
N VAL A 533 13.80 15.32 -9.39
CA VAL A 533 13.08 16.16 -10.34
C VAL A 533 11.98 15.35 -10.98
N PHE A 534 10.83 15.97 -11.19
CA PHE A 534 9.76 15.46 -12.03
C PHE A 534 9.80 16.18 -13.38
N PRO A 535 10.46 15.60 -14.41
CA PRO A 535 10.58 16.24 -15.71
C PRO A 535 9.27 16.14 -16.51
N VAL A 536 8.22 16.83 -16.05
CA VAL A 536 6.85 16.70 -16.56
C VAL A 536 6.45 17.95 -17.31
N TRP A 537 6.13 17.80 -18.59
CA TRP A 537 5.46 18.81 -19.40
C TRP A 537 3.99 18.83 -19.06
N VAL A 538 3.43 20.03 -18.96
CA VAL A 538 2.02 20.23 -18.60
C VAL A 538 1.33 20.99 -19.72
N VAL A 539 0.22 20.47 -20.22
CA VAL A 539 -0.69 21.24 -21.07
C VAL A 539 -2.03 21.34 -20.38
N ARG A 540 -2.50 22.55 -20.12
CA ARG A 540 -3.72 22.79 -19.35
C ARG A 540 -4.47 24.02 -19.82
N ALA A 541 -5.74 24.10 -19.44
CA ALA A 541 -6.47 25.36 -19.45
C ALA A 541 -6.39 26.08 -18.10
N THR A 542 -6.66 27.38 -18.12
CA THR A 542 -6.92 28.15 -16.89
C THR A 542 -8.17 27.66 -16.16
N ASP A 543 -9.18 27.19 -16.90
CA ASP A 543 -10.39 26.56 -16.39
C ASP A 543 -10.26 25.03 -16.41
N THR A 544 -10.41 24.39 -15.25
CA THR A 544 -10.24 22.94 -15.09
C THR A 544 -11.31 22.10 -15.78
N ALA A 545 -12.45 22.69 -16.16
CA ALA A 545 -13.51 21.98 -16.88
C ALA A 545 -13.31 21.99 -18.40
N ALA A 546 -12.41 22.84 -18.91
CA ALA A 546 -12.10 22.86 -20.34
C ALA A 546 -11.30 21.63 -20.75
N VAL A 547 -11.40 21.28 -22.02
CA VAL A 547 -10.69 20.15 -22.64
C VAL A 547 -9.68 20.70 -23.65
N ILE A 548 -8.44 20.26 -23.53
CA ILE A 548 -7.39 20.41 -24.54
C ILE A 548 -7.21 19.09 -25.26
N GLU A 549 -6.65 19.10 -26.46
CA GLU A 549 -6.20 17.91 -27.16
C GLU A 549 -4.68 17.89 -27.22
N PHE A 550 -4.10 16.74 -26.87
CA PHE A 550 -2.67 16.46 -27.01
C PHE A 550 -2.53 15.13 -27.78
N ASP A 551 -1.87 15.17 -28.93
CA ASP A 551 -1.75 14.02 -29.85
C ASP A 551 -3.11 13.37 -30.19
N GLY A 552 -4.10 14.22 -30.45
CA GLY A 552 -5.47 13.82 -30.78
C GLY A 552 -6.27 13.23 -29.62
N THR A 553 -5.69 13.14 -28.41
CA THR A 553 -6.38 12.64 -27.22
C THR A 553 -6.86 13.81 -26.36
N PRO A 554 -8.13 13.81 -25.90
CA PRO A 554 -8.66 14.88 -25.07
C PRO A 554 -8.20 14.75 -23.61
N TYR A 555 -7.81 15.87 -22.99
CA TYR A 555 -7.40 15.97 -21.59
C TYR A 555 -7.98 17.22 -20.93
N HIS A 556 -8.30 17.14 -19.64
CA HIS A 556 -8.51 18.36 -18.82
C HIS A 556 -7.17 19.00 -18.42
N VAL A 557 -6.18 18.15 -18.14
CA VAL A 557 -4.78 18.52 -17.95
C VAL A 557 -3.94 17.35 -18.47
N PHE A 558 -3.08 17.61 -19.45
CA PHE A 558 -2.04 16.68 -19.85
C PHE A 558 -0.83 16.84 -18.93
N ARG A 559 -0.26 15.72 -18.50
CA ARG A 559 1.01 15.63 -17.76
C ARG A 559 1.78 14.45 -18.33
N GLY A 560 2.96 14.69 -18.87
CA GLY A 560 3.80 13.62 -19.42
C GLY A 560 5.26 14.01 -19.54
N VAL A 561 6.13 13.00 -19.69
CA VAL A 561 7.52 13.19 -20.12
C VAL A 561 7.52 13.20 -21.63
N LEU A 562 8.19 14.18 -22.22
CA LEU A 562 8.38 14.25 -23.65
C LEU A 562 9.86 14.07 -23.96
N THR A 563 10.16 13.38 -25.06
CA THR A 563 11.53 13.26 -25.55
C THR A 563 11.97 14.61 -26.12
N PRO A 564 13.12 15.19 -25.75
CA PRO A 564 13.55 16.45 -26.32
C PRO A 564 13.55 16.43 -27.86
N ASN A 565 12.95 17.45 -28.46
CA ASN A 565 12.69 17.62 -29.90
C ASN A 565 11.65 16.67 -30.53
N SER A 566 10.92 15.86 -29.76
CA SER A 566 9.76 15.15 -30.32
C SER A 566 8.65 16.14 -30.67
N MET A 567 7.95 15.87 -31.78
CA MET A 567 6.89 16.73 -32.29
C MET A 567 5.52 16.19 -31.85
N HIS A 568 4.71 17.06 -31.28
CA HIS A 568 3.38 16.76 -30.74
C HIS A 568 2.34 17.71 -31.32
N SER A 569 1.10 17.24 -31.47
CA SER A 569 -0.01 18.11 -31.83
C SER A 569 -0.72 18.62 -30.57
N VAL A 570 -0.87 19.93 -30.46
CA VAL A 570 -1.58 20.57 -29.34
C VAL A 570 -2.71 21.42 -29.89
N SER A 571 -3.91 21.20 -29.36
CA SER A 571 -5.13 21.82 -29.86
C SER A 571 -6.12 22.12 -28.73
N VAL A 572 -7.03 23.04 -29.00
CA VAL A 572 -8.20 23.32 -28.15
C VAL A 572 -9.35 23.69 -29.07
N ALA A 573 -10.56 23.19 -28.79
CA ALA A 573 -11.74 23.59 -29.53
C ALA A 573 -11.97 25.10 -29.40
N ASP A 574 -12.33 25.76 -30.51
CA ASP A 574 -12.55 27.21 -30.54
C ASP A 574 -13.62 27.64 -29.54
N THR A 575 -14.71 26.87 -29.47
CA THR A 575 -15.79 27.06 -28.52
C THR A 575 -16.07 25.74 -27.80
N GLN A 576 -16.17 25.80 -26.48
CA GLN A 576 -16.57 24.69 -25.62
C GLN A 576 -17.76 25.08 -24.75
N PHE A 577 -18.56 24.10 -24.39
CA PHE A 577 -19.70 24.29 -23.50
C PHE A 577 -19.59 23.37 -22.30
N THR A 578 -19.69 23.95 -21.11
CA THR A 578 -19.66 23.24 -19.83
C THR A 578 -20.92 23.56 -19.01
N ASN A 579 -21.11 22.89 -17.87
CA ASN A 579 -22.27 23.05 -16.99
C ASN A 579 -23.61 22.87 -17.73
N ALA A 580 -23.77 21.78 -18.49
CA ALA A 580 -24.97 21.51 -19.29
C ALA A 580 -25.34 22.67 -20.23
N ASN A 581 -24.36 23.16 -21.02
CA ASN A 581 -24.50 24.27 -21.97
C ASN A 581 -24.79 25.64 -21.35
N ARG A 582 -24.48 25.83 -20.06
CA ARG A 582 -24.70 27.11 -19.36
C ARG A 582 -23.46 27.96 -19.22
N THR A 583 -22.29 27.41 -19.50
CA THR A 583 -21.05 28.17 -19.62
C THR A 583 -20.48 27.92 -21.01
N ARG A 584 -20.21 28.99 -21.75
CA ARG A 584 -19.47 28.97 -23.00
C ARG A 584 -18.04 29.43 -22.74
N GLN A 585 -17.07 28.67 -23.23
CA GLN A 585 -15.65 29.00 -23.21
C GLN A 585 -15.19 29.20 -24.64
N VAL A 586 -14.39 30.25 -24.89
CA VAL A 586 -13.89 30.59 -26.23
C VAL A 586 -12.38 30.78 -26.17
N PHE A 587 -11.66 30.23 -27.15
CA PHE A 587 -10.22 30.41 -27.25
C PHE A 587 -9.82 31.89 -27.24
N THR A 588 -8.81 32.22 -26.43
CA THR A 588 -8.22 33.57 -26.40
C THR A 588 -6.76 33.50 -26.79
N SER A 589 -5.94 32.77 -26.04
CA SER A 589 -4.51 32.64 -26.31
C SER A 589 -3.91 31.45 -25.58
N TRP A 590 -2.77 30.99 -26.08
CA TRP A 590 -1.84 30.16 -25.31
C TRP A 590 -0.80 31.03 -24.58
N SER A 591 -0.18 30.46 -23.56
CA SER A 591 1.05 30.93 -22.94
C SER A 591 2.05 29.77 -22.87
N PRO A 592 3.22 29.86 -23.54
CA PRO A 592 3.63 30.91 -24.49
C PRO A 592 2.66 31.12 -25.67
N PRO A 593 2.67 32.29 -26.34
CA PRO A 593 1.71 32.60 -27.42
C PRO A 593 1.85 31.66 -28.62
N GLU A 594 0.77 30.96 -28.96
CA GLU A 594 0.68 30.02 -30.08
C GLU A 594 -0.70 30.12 -30.76
N PRO A 595 -0.85 29.67 -32.02
CA PRO A 595 -2.16 29.48 -32.65
C PRO A 595 -3.05 28.50 -31.87
N ARG A 596 -4.37 28.52 -32.12
CA ARG A 596 -5.32 27.61 -31.44
C ARG A 596 -4.95 26.12 -31.57
N SER A 597 -4.40 25.74 -32.72
CA SER A 597 -3.87 24.41 -33.02
C SER A 597 -2.48 24.58 -33.62
N PHE A 598 -1.51 23.88 -33.07
CA PHE A 598 -0.11 24.01 -33.47
C PHE A 598 0.67 22.70 -33.26
N THR A 599 1.84 22.62 -33.89
CA THR A 599 2.79 21.54 -33.64
C THR A 599 3.79 22.03 -32.61
N TYR A 600 3.85 21.34 -31.49
CA TYR A 600 4.75 21.61 -30.38
C TYR A 600 6.00 20.73 -30.50
N ALA A 601 7.19 21.34 -30.47
CA ALA A 601 8.44 20.63 -30.33
C ALA A 601 8.81 20.59 -28.85
N ALA A 602 8.92 19.41 -28.26
CA ALA A 602 9.29 19.26 -26.86
C ALA A 602 10.64 19.91 -26.58
N SER A 603 10.66 20.86 -25.66
CA SER A 603 11.88 21.54 -25.20
C SER A 603 12.88 20.58 -24.55
N ALA A 604 14.11 21.03 -24.31
CA ALA A 604 15.09 20.26 -23.55
C ALA A 604 14.77 20.18 -22.04
N ALA A 605 13.95 21.11 -21.54
CA ALA A 605 13.51 21.16 -20.14
C ALA A 605 11.98 21.28 -20.06
N PRO A 606 11.33 20.63 -19.10
CA PRO A 606 9.88 20.63 -18.97
C PRO A 606 9.28 22.04 -18.87
N GLU A 607 8.16 22.24 -19.54
CA GLU A 607 7.42 23.50 -19.50
C GLU A 607 5.91 23.29 -19.36
N THR A 608 5.20 24.39 -19.07
CA THR A 608 3.74 24.40 -18.95
C THR A 608 3.14 25.26 -20.06
N LEU A 609 2.41 24.65 -20.98
CA LEU A 609 1.56 25.32 -21.95
C LEU A 609 0.19 25.55 -21.32
N THR A 610 -0.23 26.82 -21.22
CA THR A 610 -1.51 27.19 -20.64
C THR A 610 -2.41 27.88 -21.65
N VAL A 611 -3.58 27.32 -21.96
CA VAL A 611 -4.61 28.02 -22.73
C VAL A 611 -5.48 28.86 -21.80
N THR A 612 -5.68 30.10 -22.19
CA THR A 612 -6.70 30.98 -21.60
C THR A 612 -7.94 30.95 -22.47
N LEU A 613 -9.10 30.72 -21.85
CA LEU A 613 -10.40 30.75 -22.51
C LEU A 613 -11.24 31.88 -21.92
N ALA A 614 -11.77 32.74 -22.77
CA ALA A 614 -12.77 33.73 -22.37
C ALA A 614 -14.09 33.01 -22.06
N ARG A 615 -14.72 33.39 -20.94
CA ARG A 615 -15.95 32.74 -20.48
C ARG A 615 -17.16 33.63 -20.67
N SER A 616 -18.28 33.00 -20.94
CA SER A 616 -19.59 33.61 -20.89
C SER A 616 -20.56 32.67 -20.19
N HIS A 617 -21.39 33.21 -19.32
CA HIS A 617 -22.33 32.46 -18.50
C HIS A 617 -23.76 32.78 -18.88
N ARG A 618 -24.61 31.76 -18.87
CA ARG A 618 -26.00 31.89 -19.27
C ARG A 618 -26.84 32.45 -18.12
N VAL A 619 -27.53 33.56 -18.39
CA VAL A 619 -28.54 34.11 -17.49
C VAL A 619 -29.92 33.67 -17.96
N ILE A 620 -30.66 33.00 -17.10
CA ILE A 620 -32.04 32.60 -17.32
C ILE A 620 -32.85 33.29 -16.23
N TYR A 621 -33.83 34.06 -16.65
CA TYR A 621 -34.80 34.62 -15.72
C TYR A 621 -36.23 34.37 -16.19
N THR A 622 -37.09 34.12 -15.21
CA THR A 622 -38.51 33.83 -15.40
C THR A 622 -39.34 34.63 -14.41
N THR A 623 -40.62 34.78 -14.67
CA THR A 623 -41.57 35.45 -13.76
C THR A 623 -42.70 34.48 -13.43
N THR A 624 -43.26 34.59 -12.23
CA THR A 624 -44.62 34.10 -11.98
C THR A 624 -45.63 35.04 -12.64
N ASN A 625 -46.92 34.68 -12.63
CA ASN A 625 -47.98 35.51 -13.18
C ASN A 625 -48.04 36.90 -12.52
N GLY A 626 -48.45 37.93 -13.25
CA GLY A 626 -48.75 39.26 -12.69
C GLY A 626 -47.62 40.29 -12.72
N GLY A 627 -46.49 39.96 -13.33
CA GLY A 627 -45.40 40.90 -13.55
C GLY A 627 -44.58 40.61 -14.80
N LYS A 628 -43.62 41.49 -15.06
CA LYS A 628 -42.60 41.32 -16.10
C LYS A 628 -41.21 41.65 -15.54
N ILE A 629 -40.19 41.12 -16.20
CA ILE A 629 -38.80 41.47 -15.90
C ILE A 629 -38.26 42.31 -17.05
N THR A 630 -37.61 43.42 -16.72
CA THR A 630 -36.72 44.14 -17.63
C THR A 630 -35.29 43.83 -17.25
N GLY A 631 -34.59 43.07 -18.08
CA GLY A 631 -33.17 42.80 -17.92
C GLY A 631 -32.31 43.71 -18.79
N SER A 632 -31.10 44.03 -18.34
CA SER A 632 -30.09 44.69 -19.18
C SER A 632 -29.66 43.84 -20.38
N VAL A 633 -29.97 42.54 -20.37
CA VAL A 633 -29.90 41.61 -21.50
C VAL A 633 -31.16 40.72 -21.51
N PRO A 634 -31.57 40.15 -22.67
CA PRO A 634 -32.66 39.18 -22.74
C PRO A 634 -32.41 37.90 -21.92
N SER A 635 -33.48 37.21 -21.53
CA SER A 635 -33.37 35.90 -20.87
C SER A 635 -32.75 34.87 -21.83
N ASP A 636 -32.12 33.85 -21.27
CA ASP A 636 -31.46 32.76 -22.00
C ASP A 636 -30.20 33.19 -22.79
N THR A 637 -29.65 34.37 -22.47
CA THR A 637 -28.47 34.96 -23.10
C THR A 637 -27.17 34.53 -22.41
N LEU A 638 -26.13 34.27 -23.19
CA LEU A 638 -24.76 34.13 -22.70
C LEU A 638 -24.12 35.51 -22.53
N VAL A 639 -23.63 35.80 -21.34
CA VAL A 639 -23.03 37.09 -20.99
C VAL A 639 -21.59 36.87 -20.57
N ALA A 640 -20.67 37.70 -21.07
CA ALA A 640 -19.26 37.63 -20.73
C ALA A 640 -19.05 37.64 -19.20
N GLU A 641 -18.13 36.81 -18.72
CA GLU A 641 -17.84 36.68 -17.31
C GLU A 641 -17.50 38.04 -16.67
N GLY A 642 -18.03 38.28 -15.48
CA GLY A 642 -17.81 39.53 -14.74
C GLY A 642 -18.70 40.70 -15.20
N THR A 643 -19.43 40.55 -16.30
CA THR A 643 -20.37 41.58 -16.75
C THR A 643 -21.57 41.67 -15.80
N ALA A 644 -21.88 42.86 -15.30
CA ALA A 644 -23.06 43.09 -14.48
C ALA A 644 -24.35 43.01 -15.30
N VAL A 645 -25.24 42.07 -14.97
CA VAL A 645 -26.60 41.98 -15.53
C VAL A 645 -27.59 42.50 -14.50
N THR A 646 -28.26 43.61 -14.80
CA THR A 646 -29.27 44.18 -13.91
C THR A 646 -30.66 43.73 -14.35
N LEU A 647 -31.43 43.17 -13.43
CA LEU A 647 -32.80 42.73 -13.65
C LEU A 647 -33.72 43.54 -12.74
N THR A 648 -34.75 44.15 -13.33
CA THR A 648 -35.77 44.90 -12.61
C THR A 648 -37.13 44.26 -12.81
N ALA A 649 -37.75 43.82 -11.72
CA ALA A 649 -39.11 43.35 -11.67
C ALA A 649 -40.08 44.53 -11.74
N ILE A 650 -41.10 44.43 -12.59
CA ILE A 650 -42.14 45.43 -12.79
C ILE A 650 -43.50 44.76 -12.65
N ASP A 651 -44.31 45.27 -11.72
CA ASP A 651 -45.71 44.85 -11.55
C ASP A 651 -46.51 45.20 -12.80
N THR A 652 -47.29 44.25 -13.31
CA THR A 652 -48.23 44.47 -14.43
C THR A 652 -49.67 44.17 -14.05
N SER A 653 -49.89 43.65 -12.84
CA SER A 653 -51.19 43.37 -12.26
C SER A 653 -51.57 44.41 -11.21
N ALA A 654 -52.86 44.70 -11.09
CA ALA A 654 -53.40 45.47 -9.97
C ALA A 654 -53.56 44.63 -8.69
N THR A 655 -53.53 43.30 -8.79
CA THR A 655 -53.75 42.39 -7.65
C THR A 655 -52.49 41.66 -7.18
N ARG A 656 -51.46 41.54 -8.04
CA ARG A 656 -50.21 40.85 -7.74
C ARG A 656 -49.07 41.86 -7.65
N THR A 657 -48.29 41.78 -6.58
CA THR A 657 -47.15 42.67 -6.34
C THR A 657 -45.86 41.86 -6.25
N PHE A 658 -44.76 42.47 -6.66
CA PHE A 658 -43.42 41.90 -6.53
C PHE A 658 -43.10 41.61 -5.07
N LEU A 659 -42.76 40.35 -4.79
CA LEU A 659 -42.44 39.85 -3.46
C LEU A 659 -40.93 39.69 -3.27
N GLY A 660 -40.22 39.30 -4.32
CA GLY A 660 -38.79 39.05 -4.28
C GLY A 660 -38.27 38.22 -5.45
N TRP A 661 -36.95 38.14 -5.53
CA TRP A 661 -36.23 37.22 -6.40
C TRP A 661 -36.01 35.88 -5.68
N ALA A 662 -36.11 34.78 -6.42
CA ALA A 662 -35.83 33.43 -5.98
C ALA A 662 -34.93 32.68 -6.98
N GLY A 663 -34.44 31.49 -6.62
CA GLY A 663 -33.49 30.69 -7.43
C GLY A 663 -32.05 30.91 -6.98
N ASP A 664 -31.14 31.15 -7.92
CA ASP A 664 -29.71 31.37 -7.64
C ASP A 664 -29.40 32.68 -6.91
N THR A 665 -30.40 33.56 -6.74
CA THR A 665 -30.29 34.82 -6.03
C THR A 665 -31.61 35.13 -5.31
N ILE A 666 -31.51 35.49 -4.04
CA ILE A 666 -32.65 35.87 -3.20
C ILE A 666 -32.51 37.33 -2.82
N SER A 667 -33.52 38.15 -3.11
CA SER A 667 -33.53 39.59 -2.81
C SER A 667 -34.95 40.13 -2.79
N LYS A 668 -35.25 41.03 -1.85
CA LYS A 668 -36.52 41.78 -1.83
C LYS A 668 -36.46 43.07 -2.63
N ASN A 669 -35.29 43.47 -3.12
CA ASN A 669 -35.16 44.64 -3.97
C ASN A 669 -35.72 44.33 -5.35
N ALA A 670 -36.61 45.18 -5.86
CA ALA A 670 -37.18 45.04 -7.20
C ALA A 670 -36.12 45.00 -8.29
N SER A 671 -34.96 45.65 -8.06
CA SER A 671 -33.79 45.57 -8.92
C SER A 671 -32.67 44.73 -8.27
N VAL A 672 -32.08 43.82 -9.04
CA VAL A 672 -30.91 43.02 -8.66
C VAL A 672 -29.84 43.07 -9.74
N THR A 673 -28.57 43.09 -9.34
CA THR A 673 -27.43 43.03 -10.25
C THR A 673 -26.68 41.73 -10.06
N LEU A 674 -26.64 40.91 -11.11
CA LEU A 674 -25.93 39.65 -11.16
C LEU A 674 -24.53 39.90 -11.75
N PRO A 675 -23.42 39.58 -11.05
CA PRO A 675 -22.07 39.87 -11.53
C PRO A 675 -21.57 38.91 -12.62
N MET A 676 -22.39 37.93 -13.04
CA MET A 676 -22.06 36.93 -14.07
C MET A 676 -20.70 36.23 -13.90
N GLY A 677 -20.28 35.88 -12.68
CA GLY A 677 -19.14 34.98 -12.43
C GLY A 677 -19.48 33.48 -12.51
N ARG A 678 -20.75 33.16 -12.77
CA ARG A 678 -21.32 31.82 -12.92
C ARG A 678 -22.64 31.92 -13.69
N PRO A 679 -23.20 30.83 -14.24
CA PRO A 679 -24.56 30.87 -14.75
C PRO A 679 -25.57 31.15 -13.64
N TYR A 680 -26.65 31.85 -13.98
CA TYR A 680 -27.73 32.20 -13.06
C TYR A 680 -29.08 31.76 -13.61
N THR A 681 -29.90 31.12 -12.77
CA THR A 681 -31.34 30.95 -12.94
C THR A 681 -32.05 31.67 -11.81
N VAL A 682 -32.74 32.76 -12.13
CA VAL A 682 -33.48 33.55 -11.15
C VAL A 682 -34.95 33.68 -11.56
N ARG A 683 -35.81 33.86 -10.56
CA ARG A 683 -37.26 34.02 -10.77
C ARG A 683 -37.73 35.27 -10.04
N ALA A 684 -38.37 36.20 -10.74
CA ALA A 684 -39.12 37.26 -10.08
C ALA A 684 -40.47 36.70 -9.65
N VAL A 685 -40.77 36.78 -8.36
CA VAL A 685 -42.01 36.27 -7.81
C VAL A 685 -42.96 37.43 -7.56
N PHE A 686 -44.07 37.41 -8.26
CA PHE A 686 -45.24 38.26 -8.08
C PHE A 686 -46.36 37.42 -7.51
N LEU A 687 -47.00 37.92 -6.46
CA LEU A 687 -48.02 37.18 -5.74
C LEU A 687 -49.14 38.12 -5.31
N GLU A 688 -50.36 37.62 -5.23
CA GLU A 688 -51.43 38.34 -4.56
C GLU A 688 -51.14 38.43 -3.05
N THR A 689 -51.63 39.48 -2.42
CA THR A 689 -51.53 39.59 -0.96
C THR A 689 -52.54 38.66 -0.32
N PHE A 690 -52.06 37.70 0.46
CA PHE A 690 -52.89 36.76 1.20
C PHE A 690 -52.81 37.04 2.69
N THR A 691 -53.90 36.82 3.42
CA THR A 691 -53.85 36.80 4.87
C THR A 691 -53.27 35.49 5.37
N THR A 692 -52.56 35.52 6.50
CA THR A 692 -52.05 34.29 7.14
C THR A 692 -53.18 33.30 7.45
N ALA A 693 -54.38 33.79 7.74
CA ALA A 693 -55.55 32.95 8.02
C ALA A 693 -56.00 32.13 6.80
N GLU A 694 -56.04 32.72 5.61
CA GLU A 694 -56.44 32.03 4.37
C GLU A 694 -55.47 30.92 4.00
N ILE A 695 -54.17 31.23 4.06
CA ILE A 695 -53.09 30.30 3.73
C ILE A 695 -53.06 29.11 4.73
N VAL A 696 -53.19 29.40 6.02
CA VAL A 696 -53.22 28.37 7.07
C VAL A 696 -54.48 27.51 6.99
N ALA A 697 -55.65 28.11 6.70
CA ALA A 697 -56.87 27.35 6.47
C ALA A 697 -56.68 26.38 5.28
N GLN A 698 -56.15 26.86 4.16
CA GLN A 698 -55.92 26.00 3.01
C GLN A 698 -55.00 24.81 3.32
N LEU A 699 -53.92 25.04 4.06
CA LEU A 699 -52.96 23.99 4.42
C LEU A 699 -53.58 22.91 5.33
N LEU A 700 -54.48 23.30 6.23
CA LEU A 700 -55.01 22.40 7.26
C LEU A 700 -56.20 21.57 6.80
N ASN A 701 -57.11 22.15 6.03
CA ASN A 701 -58.38 21.51 5.70
C ASN A 701 -58.86 21.79 4.26
N GLY A 702 -58.06 22.46 3.43
CA GLY A 702 -58.41 22.79 2.05
C GLY A 702 -59.63 23.71 1.90
N SER A 703 -60.09 24.35 2.99
CA SER A 703 -61.36 25.07 3.03
C SER A 703 -61.21 26.60 2.93
N SER A 704 -60.10 27.09 2.37
CA SER A 704 -59.91 28.54 2.22
C SER A 704 -60.78 29.11 1.10
N ALA A 705 -60.93 30.44 1.08
CA ALA A 705 -61.54 31.16 -0.04
C ALA A 705 -60.57 31.32 -1.23
N LEU A 706 -59.39 30.69 -1.21
CA LEU A 706 -58.40 30.80 -2.27
C LEU A 706 -58.90 30.07 -3.53
N THR A 707 -58.91 30.81 -4.64
CA THR A 707 -59.25 30.27 -5.96
C THR A 707 -58.17 29.32 -6.47
N ALA A 708 -58.51 28.47 -7.44
CA ALA A 708 -57.53 27.59 -8.10
C ALA A 708 -56.34 28.37 -8.69
N ALA A 709 -56.56 29.60 -9.15
CA ALA A 709 -55.49 30.48 -9.64
C ALA A 709 -54.55 30.94 -8.51
N GLN A 710 -55.09 31.30 -7.34
CA GLN A 710 -54.30 31.70 -6.18
C GLN A 710 -53.52 30.52 -5.58
N LEU A 711 -54.09 29.32 -5.61
CA LEU A 711 -53.38 28.09 -5.23
C LEU A 711 -52.25 27.75 -6.20
N GLY A 712 -52.49 27.92 -7.51
CA GLY A 712 -51.45 27.79 -8.53
C GLY A 712 -50.32 28.82 -8.35
N ASP A 713 -50.63 30.06 -7.94
CA ASP A 713 -49.62 31.09 -7.66
C ASP A 713 -48.76 30.73 -6.42
N LEU A 714 -49.34 30.09 -5.41
CA LEU A 714 -48.61 29.62 -4.22
C LEU A 714 -47.75 28.39 -4.51
N ASP A 715 -48.24 27.44 -5.30
CA ASP A 715 -47.47 26.29 -5.79
C ASP A 715 -46.27 26.74 -6.64
N GLN A 716 -46.46 27.74 -7.51
CA GLN A 716 -45.36 28.34 -8.29
C GLN A 716 -44.30 29.06 -7.43
N LEU A 717 -44.68 29.56 -6.26
CA LEU A 717 -43.75 30.14 -5.29
C LEU A 717 -42.94 29.06 -4.56
N GLY A 718 -43.51 27.88 -4.37
CA GLY A 718 -42.88 26.75 -3.71
C GLY A 718 -42.24 25.76 -4.68
N ASN A 719 -42.74 24.51 -4.68
CA ASN A 719 -42.09 23.40 -5.38
C ASN A 719 -42.67 23.12 -6.79
N GLY A 720 -43.79 23.73 -7.16
CA GLY A 720 -44.40 23.64 -8.49
C GLY A 720 -44.88 22.23 -8.86
N ASN A 721 -45.37 21.45 -7.90
CA ASN A 721 -45.77 20.07 -8.10
C ASN A 721 -47.23 19.89 -8.55
N GLY A 722 -47.97 21.00 -8.72
CA GLY A 722 -49.35 21.01 -9.18
C GLY A 722 -50.39 21.02 -8.06
N GLY A 723 -49.98 21.22 -6.79
CA GLY A 723 -50.89 21.37 -5.66
C GLY A 723 -50.25 22.14 -4.51
N PHE A 724 -51.08 22.80 -3.68
CA PHE A 724 -50.59 23.54 -2.52
C PHE A 724 -50.29 22.60 -1.33
N ASP A 725 -49.04 22.56 -0.90
CA ASP A 725 -48.56 21.72 0.20
C ASP A 725 -47.71 22.48 1.24
N LEU A 726 -47.15 21.74 2.20
CA LEU A 726 -46.33 22.31 3.27
C LEU A 726 -45.07 23.01 2.73
N GLY A 727 -44.49 22.52 1.64
CA GLY A 727 -43.35 23.16 0.97
C GLY A 727 -43.71 24.55 0.44
N ASP A 728 -44.89 24.69 -0.15
CA ASP A 728 -45.37 25.97 -0.69
C ASP A 728 -45.74 26.95 0.42
N PHE A 729 -46.34 26.44 1.51
CA PHE A 729 -46.57 27.21 2.72
C PHE A 729 -45.26 27.79 3.28
N LEU A 730 -44.22 26.96 3.40
CA LEU A 730 -42.93 27.38 3.91
C LEU A 730 -42.25 28.41 2.98
N ALA A 731 -42.36 28.21 1.66
CA ALA A 731 -41.88 29.16 0.67
C ALA A 731 -42.60 30.52 0.79
N TRP A 732 -43.92 30.51 1.00
CA TRP A 732 -44.72 31.72 1.23
C TRP A 732 -44.33 32.46 2.52
N VAL A 733 -44.18 31.75 3.63
CA VAL A 733 -43.70 32.31 4.91
C VAL A 733 -42.34 32.97 4.72
N GLN A 734 -41.41 32.27 4.07
CA GLN A 734 -40.06 32.77 3.83
C GLN A 734 -40.05 34.01 2.94
N ALA A 735 -40.88 34.04 1.90
CA ALA A 735 -40.93 35.14 0.94
C ALA A 735 -41.60 36.39 1.53
N THR A 736 -42.71 36.24 2.23
CA THR A 736 -43.47 37.35 2.82
C THR A 736 -42.91 37.84 4.15
N GLY A 737 -42.20 36.98 4.89
CA GLY A 737 -41.89 37.24 6.30
C GLY A 737 -43.14 37.21 7.19
N ALA A 738 -44.24 36.66 6.69
CA ALA A 738 -45.43 36.42 7.51
C ALA A 738 -45.04 35.54 8.71
N PRO A 739 -45.52 35.85 9.92
CA PRO A 739 -45.10 35.16 11.13
C PRO A 739 -45.45 33.66 11.07
N PRO A 740 -44.48 32.72 11.17
CA PRO A 740 -44.81 31.35 11.52
C PRO A 740 -44.69 31.17 13.05
N PRO A 741 -45.44 30.24 13.69
CA PRO A 741 -46.04 29.06 13.06
C PRO A 741 -47.50 28.77 13.45
N LEU A 742 -48.10 27.86 12.68
CA LEU A 742 -49.19 26.97 13.09
C LEU A 742 -49.12 26.67 14.60
N THR A 743 -50.26 26.78 15.29
CA THR A 743 -50.36 26.40 16.71
C THR A 743 -49.87 24.97 16.93
N ALA A 744 -49.50 24.61 18.17
CA ALA A 744 -49.06 23.25 18.47
C ALA A 744 -50.08 22.19 18.00
N GLU A 745 -51.38 22.50 18.11
CA GLU A 745 -52.49 21.69 17.60
C GLU A 745 -52.49 21.62 16.07
N GLN A 746 -52.34 22.74 15.37
CA GLN A 746 -52.29 22.78 13.91
C GLN A 746 -51.08 22.02 13.34
N ARG A 747 -49.94 21.98 14.04
CA ARG A 747 -48.77 21.18 13.64
C ARG A 747 -49.02 19.67 13.67
N THR A 748 -49.98 19.20 14.47
CA THR A 748 -50.35 17.77 14.49
C THR A 748 -51.20 17.36 13.30
N LEU A 749 -51.92 18.30 12.70
CA LEU A 749 -52.81 18.08 11.54
C LEU A 749 -52.07 18.09 10.19
N VAL A 750 -50.88 18.72 10.11
CA VAL A 750 -50.09 18.86 8.87
C VAL A 750 -49.04 17.74 8.68
N ARG A 751 -48.98 16.74 9.58
CA ARG A 751 -48.00 15.64 9.47
C ARG A 751 -48.35 14.70 8.31
N PRO A 752 -47.42 14.41 7.38
CA PRO A 752 -47.66 13.40 6.35
C PRO A 752 -47.54 11.98 6.91
N VAL A 753 -48.39 11.10 6.39
CA VAL A 753 -48.23 9.64 6.41
C VAL A 753 -46.78 9.30 6.01
N GLN A 754 -46.07 8.56 6.86
CA GLN A 754 -44.69 8.14 6.62
C GLN A 754 -44.56 7.35 5.30
N ARG A 755 -43.55 7.72 4.51
CA ARG A 755 -43.11 7.00 3.31
C ARG A 755 -42.77 5.54 3.63
N LYS A 756 -43.47 4.61 2.98
CA LYS A 756 -42.90 3.31 2.59
C LYS A 756 -41.97 3.54 1.39
N GLY A 757 -40.68 3.25 1.56
CA GLY A 757 -39.72 2.94 0.49
C GLY A 757 -39.00 4.12 -0.18
N ALA A 758 -37.66 4.14 -0.11
CA ALA A 758 -36.76 3.86 -1.24
C ALA A 758 -35.32 4.32 -0.96
N SER A 759 -34.42 3.38 -1.18
CA SER A 759 -33.00 3.47 -1.51
C SER A 759 -32.54 4.71 -2.29
N ARG A 760 -31.41 5.28 -1.88
CA ARG A 760 -30.20 5.40 -2.71
C ARG A 760 -28.97 5.52 -1.81
#